data_AF-A0A938CKL0-F1
#
_entry.id   AF-A0A938CKL0-F1
#
_cell.length_a   1.000
_cell.length_b   1.000
_cell.length_c   1.000
_cell.angle_alpha   90.00
_cell.angle_beta   90.00
_cell.angle_gamma   90.00
#
_symmetry.space_group_name_H-M   'P 1'
#
loop_
_entity.id
_entity.type
_entity.pdbx_description
1 polymer ?
#
loop_
_entity_poly.entity_id
_entity_poly.type
_entity_poly.pdbx_seq_one_letter_code
_entity_poly.pdbx_strand_id
1 'polypeptide(L)'
;PRSRNAQVALYQSGDVDYIVATDAIGMGLNMDVDHVAFAATRKFDGFQFRNLNPGELAQVAGRAGRYLNDGTFGVTGEADPFDNETVERLESHRFDAVQTLQWRNRDLDFASLDRLRRSLSTLPSSMGLTRAQAGPDILALEAISRDEDVAALATQAGDVAKLWDVCQIPDYRNISAAEHAGLVARIFRFLQTGRGYIDEDWFARMLAHCDRAEGDLDTLSNRISHVRTWTFITHRANWLEAPLYWQARAREIEDRLSDALHERLTQRFIDRRASVLMRRLAQKEELMSTVEEDGAIRVEGEYVGRISGFCFIPDGATDGAEARTLKAAALQAVATEIEARAKAVAMSADPDLKLTRTGEIVWNHATVGRAEAGPSPLKPRADVVAGDQLTGPAREEVQARLQKFLDRHVAATLEPLIKLEEAEGLDGLARGIAFRLVETFGVLPREQVAEEVKSLSQDDRGKLRAHGVRFGAFHLFVPALLKPAATELRLLLWGLQLAREGRFELANLPLPPGQGLTSAIFDRSTPRGFYGVCGYRICGNRVVRIDMLERLADLIRERVFWRPRIPEEQRPAGSVEGGGFAIIPDMMSLVGCSGEEFEGILRSLDFRLQKRKVKRPAAAVPDAPVTVQSTSDPAAPVEGAAPDAVAGEVAATAEASAEIVVTEEQPPVTEPVASDANPPPDQAATDDLVEIEVWWPKDTGPFRRRTEKKEARPPRRDGGRRNQQKAEPEAGAGSDKPERARTEKQAPRREERRRPEKPPDPNSPFAVLGALKEKLNAKSN
;
A
#
# COMPACT_ATOMS: atom_id res chain seq x y z
N PRO A 1 -42.93 7.08 -9.28
CA PRO A 1 -43.38 8.19 -8.38
C PRO A 1 -44.17 7.71 -7.16
N ARG A 2 -45.22 6.89 -7.36
CA ARG A 2 -46.15 6.46 -6.31
C ARG A 2 -45.49 5.73 -5.14
N SER A 3 -44.66 4.72 -5.43
CA SER A 3 -43.88 3.96 -4.41
C SER A 3 -42.96 4.85 -3.58
N ARG A 4 -42.23 5.79 -4.23
CA ARG A 4 -41.37 6.77 -3.56
C ARG A 4 -42.16 7.66 -2.60
N ASN A 5 -43.33 8.15 -3.01
CA ASN A 5 -44.19 8.96 -2.13
C ASN A 5 -44.75 8.13 -0.96
N ALA A 6 -45.09 6.86 -1.17
CA ALA A 6 -45.56 5.98 -0.11
C ALA A 6 -44.46 5.69 0.93
N GLN A 7 -43.20 5.51 0.51
CA GLN A 7 -42.05 5.38 1.43
C GLN A 7 -41.83 6.65 2.26
N VAL A 8 -41.98 7.84 1.65
CA VAL A 8 -41.89 9.12 2.37
C VAL A 8 -43.04 9.26 3.37
N ALA A 9 -44.25 8.83 3.01
CA ALA A 9 -45.39 8.85 3.91
C ALA A 9 -45.20 7.94 5.14
N LEU A 10 -44.58 6.76 4.97
CA LEU A 10 -44.21 5.85 6.08
C LEU A 10 -43.13 6.43 7.01
N TYR A 11 -42.20 7.22 6.46
CA TYR A 11 -41.22 7.93 7.28
C TYR A 11 -41.89 9.09 8.04
N GLN A 12 -42.72 9.90 7.36
CA GLN A 12 -43.43 11.02 7.97
C GLN A 12 -44.53 10.62 8.96
N SER A 13 -45.09 9.41 8.88
CA SER A 13 -46.01 8.87 9.88
C SER A 13 -45.31 8.39 11.16
N GLY A 14 -43.97 8.30 11.17
CA GLY A 14 -43.22 7.65 12.24
C GLY A 14 -43.28 6.11 12.19
N ASP A 15 -43.70 5.52 11.07
CA ASP A 15 -43.66 4.07 10.90
C ASP A 15 -42.25 3.52 10.63
N VAL A 16 -41.31 4.38 10.25
CA VAL A 16 -39.89 4.04 10.11
C VAL A 16 -39.03 5.19 10.63
N ASP A 17 -38.07 4.89 11.52
CA ASP A 17 -37.21 5.91 12.16
C ASP A 17 -36.10 6.46 11.24
N TYR A 18 -35.74 5.74 10.17
CA TYR A 18 -34.61 6.04 9.28
C TYR A 18 -34.99 5.82 7.81
N ILE A 19 -34.45 6.66 6.91
CA ILE A 19 -34.60 6.50 5.47
C ILE A 19 -33.22 6.41 4.79
N VAL A 20 -33.01 5.37 3.98
CA VAL A 20 -31.83 5.22 3.13
C VAL A 20 -32.22 5.61 1.71
N ALA A 21 -31.48 6.55 1.12
CA ALA A 21 -31.80 7.12 -0.18
C ALA A 21 -30.54 7.55 -0.95
N THR A 22 -30.68 7.71 -2.27
CA THR A 22 -29.67 8.33 -3.13
C THR A 22 -29.77 9.86 -3.09
N ASP A 23 -28.79 10.53 -3.70
CA ASP A 23 -28.74 11.99 -3.92
C ASP A 23 -30.02 12.58 -4.55
N ALA A 24 -30.81 11.76 -5.25
CA ALA A 24 -32.16 12.09 -5.71
C ALA A 24 -33.08 12.66 -4.61
N ILE A 25 -32.83 12.40 -3.31
CA ILE A 25 -33.55 13.01 -2.18
C ILE A 25 -33.36 14.55 -2.11
N GLY A 26 -32.22 15.05 -2.60
CA GLY A 26 -31.89 16.46 -2.71
C GLY A 26 -32.84 17.27 -3.63
N MET A 27 -33.69 16.60 -4.42
CA MET A 27 -34.74 17.26 -5.21
C MET A 27 -36.08 16.51 -5.20
N GLY A 28 -37.18 17.25 -5.38
CA GLY A 28 -38.47 16.67 -5.76
C GLY A 28 -39.26 15.90 -4.68
N LEU A 29 -38.82 15.96 -3.42
CA LEU A 29 -39.59 15.50 -2.25
C LEU A 29 -39.60 16.59 -1.18
N ASN A 30 -40.73 16.70 -0.45
CA ASN A 30 -40.82 17.45 0.80
C ASN A 30 -40.86 16.43 1.95
N MET A 31 -39.97 16.58 2.92
CA MET A 31 -39.81 15.66 4.05
C MET A 31 -39.23 16.39 5.26
N ASP A 32 -39.33 15.72 6.41
CA ASP A 32 -38.98 16.23 7.74
C ASP A 32 -37.81 15.38 8.23
N VAL A 33 -36.58 15.82 8.00
CA VAL A 33 -35.36 15.06 8.34
C VAL A 33 -34.53 15.89 9.30
N ASP A 34 -34.15 15.34 10.45
CA ASP A 34 -33.34 16.06 11.46
C ASP A 34 -31.83 15.88 11.24
N HIS A 35 -31.43 14.73 10.68
CA HIS A 35 -30.03 14.39 10.41
C HIS A 35 -29.82 13.74 9.04
N VAL A 36 -28.79 14.16 8.31
CA VAL A 36 -28.36 13.56 7.03
C VAL A 36 -26.94 13.00 7.15
N ALA A 37 -26.81 11.68 7.08
CA ALA A 37 -25.52 10.98 7.04
C ALA A 37 -25.16 10.55 5.62
N PHE A 38 -23.98 10.95 5.14
CA PHE A 38 -23.45 10.52 3.84
C PHE A 38 -22.71 9.19 3.97
N ALA A 39 -23.19 8.16 3.25
CA ALA A 39 -22.52 6.86 3.18
C ALA A 39 -21.30 6.85 2.24
N ALA A 40 -21.20 7.82 1.32
CA ALA A 40 -20.04 8.04 0.48
C ALA A 40 -19.98 9.50 0.02
N THR A 41 -18.78 10.05 -0.08
CA THR A 41 -18.51 11.42 -0.58
C THR A 41 -18.12 11.45 -2.06
N ARG A 42 -18.15 10.29 -2.73
CA ARG A 42 -17.83 10.09 -4.15
C ARG A 42 -19.04 9.54 -4.89
N LYS A 43 -19.24 9.96 -6.15
CA LYS A 43 -20.25 9.39 -7.05
C LYS A 43 -19.69 9.12 -8.44
N PHE A 44 -20.39 8.26 -9.17
CA PHE A 44 -20.13 7.93 -10.58
C PHE A 44 -21.04 8.77 -11.49
N ASP A 45 -20.48 9.63 -12.35
CA ASP A 45 -21.25 10.43 -13.32
C ASP A 45 -21.54 9.66 -14.64
N GLY A 46 -21.47 8.33 -14.64
CA GLY A 46 -21.59 7.49 -15.86
C GLY A 46 -20.27 7.20 -16.58
N PHE A 47 -19.19 7.93 -16.26
CA PHE A 47 -17.86 7.75 -16.90
C PHE A 47 -16.70 7.58 -15.92
N GLN A 48 -16.72 8.32 -14.80
CA GLN A 48 -15.68 8.28 -13.77
C GLN A 48 -16.29 8.46 -12.38
N PHE A 49 -15.60 7.94 -11.36
CA PHE A 49 -15.87 8.30 -9.97
C PHE A 49 -15.16 9.61 -9.64
N ARG A 50 -15.89 10.57 -9.06
CA ARG A 50 -15.32 11.81 -8.52
C ARG A 50 -15.92 12.16 -7.16
N ASN A 51 -15.27 13.05 -6.42
CA ASN A 51 -15.86 13.66 -5.23
C ASN A 51 -17.11 14.48 -5.61
N LEU A 52 -18.09 14.48 -4.71
CA LEU A 52 -19.21 15.42 -4.74
C LEU A 52 -18.69 16.85 -4.58
N ASN A 53 -19.26 17.80 -5.32
CA ASN A 53 -18.93 19.20 -5.13
C ASN A 53 -19.70 19.79 -3.93
N PRO A 54 -19.26 20.91 -3.32
CA PRO A 54 -19.93 21.49 -2.15
C PRO A 54 -21.41 21.85 -2.38
N GLY A 55 -21.83 22.15 -3.61
CA GLY A 55 -23.24 22.40 -3.95
C GLY A 55 -24.09 21.13 -3.98
N GLU A 56 -23.55 20.01 -4.50
CA GLU A 56 -24.19 18.69 -4.44
C GLU A 56 -24.31 18.19 -2.99
N LEU A 57 -23.25 18.37 -2.19
CA LEU A 57 -23.27 18.07 -0.76
C LEU A 57 -24.31 18.94 -0.05
N ALA A 58 -24.31 20.26 -0.24
CA ALA A 58 -25.29 21.15 0.37
C ALA A 58 -26.74 20.87 -0.05
N GLN A 59 -26.97 20.43 -1.29
CA GLN A 59 -28.29 20.05 -1.79
C GLN A 59 -28.88 18.83 -1.06
N VAL A 60 -28.02 17.91 -0.61
CA VAL A 60 -28.43 16.72 0.17
C VAL A 60 -28.40 17.01 1.68
N ALA A 61 -27.35 17.66 2.18
CA ALA A 61 -27.20 18.04 3.59
C ALA A 61 -28.29 19.01 4.05
N GLY A 62 -28.65 19.99 3.21
CA GLY A 62 -29.74 20.94 3.42
C GLY A 62 -31.15 20.33 3.34
N ARG A 63 -31.26 18.99 3.32
CA ARG A 63 -32.50 18.28 3.69
C ARG A 63 -32.65 18.10 5.19
N ALA A 64 -31.55 18.16 5.95
CA ALA A 64 -31.60 18.21 7.40
C ALA A 64 -32.11 19.59 7.87
N GLY A 65 -33.04 19.58 8.80
CA GLY A 65 -33.61 20.78 9.41
C GLY A 65 -34.72 21.43 8.60
N ARG A 66 -35.31 22.47 9.20
CA ARG A 66 -36.40 23.29 8.65
C ARG A 66 -36.24 24.73 9.12
N TYR A 67 -37.03 25.65 8.56
CA TYR A 67 -36.98 27.09 8.85
C TYR A 67 -36.96 27.47 10.36
N LEU A 68 -37.47 26.62 11.25
CA LEU A 68 -37.49 26.83 12.71
C LEU A 68 -36.62 25.85 13.52
N ASN A 69 -36.08 24.80 12.89
CA ASN A 69 -35.36 23.71 13.56
C ASN A 69 -34.04 23.46 12.83
N ASP A 70 -32.90 23.69 13.49
CA ASP A 70 -31.60 23.39 12.91
C ASP A 70 -31.43 21.89 12.66
N GLY A 71 -30.93 21.53 11.49
CA GLY A 71 -30.57 20.17 11.13
C GLY A 71 -29.09 19.90 11.32
N THR A 72 -28.71 18.63 11.34
CA THR A 72 -27.30 18.21 11.39
C THR A 72 -26.94 17.34 10.20
N PHE A 73 -25.67 17.37 9.79
CA PHE A 73 -25.16 16.49 8.74
C PHE A 73 -23.83 15.86 9.15
N GLY A 74 -23.48 14.73 8.56
CA GLY A 74 -22.25 14.00 8.87
C GLY A 74 -21.98 12.88 7.88
N VAL A 75 -21.05 11.99 8.21
CA VAL A 75 -20.72 10.79 7.43
C VAL A 75 -21.05 9.53 8.22
N THR A 76 -21.26 8.41 7.55
CA THR A 76 -21.29 7.09 8.22
C THR A 76 -19.87 6.65 8.58
N GLY A 77 -19.73 5.68 9.49
CA GLY A 77 -18.41 5.23 10.00
C GLY A 77 -17.47 4.59 8.97
N GLU A 78 -17.94 4.32 7.75
CA GLU A 78 -17.13 3.77 6.64
C GLU A 78 -16.65 4.85 5.65
N ALA A 79 -17.15 6.08 5.75
CA ALA A 79 -16.83 7.17 4.85
C ALA A 79 -15.80 8.13 5.48
N ASP A 80 -14.85 8.60 4.65
CA ASP A 80 -13.89 9.63 5.04
C ASP A 80 -14.61 10.87 5.61
N PRO A 81 -14.21 11.39 6.79
CA PRO A 81 -14.77 12.62 7.34
C PRO A 81 -14.61 13.81 6.38
N PHE A 82 -15.59 14.71 6.39
CA PHE A 82 -15.48 15.98 5.68
C PHE A 82 -14.29 16.80 6.23
N ASP A 83 -13.57 17.45 5.32
CA ASP A 83 -12.58 18.45 5.67
C ASP A 83 -13.25 19.72 6.20
N ASN A 84 -12.57 20.43 7.11
CA ASN A 84 -13.10 21.61 7.77
C ASN A 84 -13.50 22.72 6.78
N GLU A 85 -12.84 22.83 5.62
CA GLU A 85 -13.21 23.82 4.59
C GLU A 85 -14.58 23.47 3.97
N THR A 86 -14.80 22.20 3.59
CA THR A 86 -16.11 21.74 3.10
C THR A 86 -17.22 21.97 4.14
N VAL A 87 -16.98 21.64 5.43
CA VAL A 87 -17.95 21.89 6.50
C VAL A 87 -18.27 23.39 6.62
N GLU A 88 -17.25 24.24 6.72
CA GLU A 88 -17.42 25.70 6.82
C GLU A 88 -18.18 26.25 5.60
N ARG A 89 -17.90 25.75 4.38
CA ARG A 89 -18.58 26.17 3.14
C ARG A 89 -20.05 25.73 3.09
N LEU A 90 -20.38 24.56 3.60
CA LEU A 90 -21.77 24.07 3.73
C LEU A 90 -22.54 24.93 4.73
N GLU A 91 -22.04 25.09 5.95
CA GLU A 91 -22.69 25.88 7.02
C GLU A 91 -22.88 27.35 6.60
N SER A 92 -21.83 27.97 6.04
CA SER A 92 -21.87 29.36 5.58
C SER A 92 -22.52 29.58 4.21
N HIS A 93 -23.04 28.53 3.57
CA HIS A 93 -23.70 28.58 2.26
C HIS A 93 -22.84 29.22 1.13
N ARG A 94 -21.52 28.97 1.13
CA ARG A 94 -20.55 29.55 0.18
C ARG A 94 -20.20 28.58 -0.96
N PHE A 95 -20.91 28.73 -2.07
CA PHE A 95 -20.80 27.90 -3.27
C PHE A 95 -20.23 28.65 -4.47
N ASP A 96 -19.53 27.93 -5.34
CA ASP A 96 -18.95 28.50 -6.57
C ASP A 96 -20.05 28.75 -7.62
N ALA A 97 -19.95 29.87 -8.34
CA ALA A 97 -20.86 30.17 -9.45
C ALA A 97 -20.66 29.17 -10.60
N VAL A 98 -21.76 28.76 -11.26
CA VAL A 98 -21.71 27.88 -12.43
C VAL A 98 -21.07 28.62 -13.61
N GLN A 99 -19.82 28.26 -13.94
CA GLN A 99 -19.04 28.92 -15.00
C GLN A 99 -19.30 28.36 -16.40
N THR A 100 -19.75 27.10 -16.49
CA THR A 100 -19.87 26.36 -17.75
C THR A 100 -21.19 25.60 -17.79
N LEU A 101 -21.92 25.70 -18.90
CA LEU A 101 -23.11 24.91 -19.18
C LEU A 101 -22.85 23.90 -20.30
N GLN A 102 -23.39 22.70 -20.17
CA GLN A 102 -23.42 21.73 -21.27
C GLN A 102 -24.49 22.13 -22.29
N TRP A 103 -24.08 22.30 -23.54
CA TRP A 103 -24.90 22.74 -24.64
C TRP A 103 -24.92 21.69 -25.75
N ARG A 104 -26.06 21.62 -26.44
CA ARG A 104 -26.28 20.78 -27.61
C ARG A 104 -26.91 21.64 -28.70
N ASN A 105 -26.49 21.44 -29.94
CA ASN A 105 -27.09 22.13 -31.07
C ASN A 105 -28.57 21.76 -31.22
N ARG A 106 -29.42 22.78 -31.41
CA ARG A 106 -30.86 22.66 -31.70
C ARG A 106 -31.17 22.72 -33.19
N ASP A 107 -30.27 23.32 -33.97
CA ASP A 107 -30.45 23.58 -35.39
C ASP A 107 -29.91 22.38 -36.18
N LEU A 108 -30.72 21.33 -36.25
CA LEU A 108 -30.35 20.01 -36.80
C LEU A 108 -30.60 19.94 -38.32
N ASP A 109 -29.66 19.36 -39.07
CA ASP A 109 -29.77 19.14 -40.52
C ASP A 109 -30.15 17.67 -40.79
N PHE A 110 -31.42 17.43 -41.14
CA PHE A 110 -31.93 16.09 -41.43
C PHE A 110 -31.71 15.63 -42.88
N ALA A 111 -31.07 16.40 -43.76
CA ALA A 111 -30.99 16.05 -45.18
C ALA A 111 -30.21 14.75 -45.51
N SER A 112 -29.37 14.26 -44.58
CA SER A 112 -28.86 12.88 -44.57
C SER A 112 -28.36 12.50 -43.17
N LEU A 113 -28.16 11.20 -42.92
CA LEU A 113 -27.59 10.71 -41.65
C LEU A 113 -26.25 11.39 -41.29
N ASP A 114 -25.35 11.57 -42.26
CA ASP A 114 -24.06 12.24 -42.03
C ASP A 114 -24.19 13.74 -41.82
N ARG A 115 -25.27 14.37 -42.30
CA ARG A 115 -25.57 15.77 -41.97
C ARG A 115 -26.12 15.89 -40.55
N LEU A 116 -27.02 14.99 -40.15
CA LEU A 116 -27.55 14.95 -38.79
C LEU A 116 -26.42 14.76 -37.78
N ARG A 117 -25.55 13.76 -37.97
CA ARG A 117 -24.38 13.49 -37.11
C ARG A 117 -23.42 14.70 -37.03
N ARG A 118 -23.21 15.42 -38.13
CA ARG A 118 -22.41 16.67 -38.13
C ARG A 118 -23.11 17.83 -37.39
N SER A 119 -24.40 18.01 -37.60
CA SER A 119 -25.17 19.05 -36.89
C SER A 119 -25.22 18.80 -35.38
N LEU A 120 -25.33 17.54 -34.94
CA LEU A 120 -25.28 17.14 -33.53
C LEU A 120 -23.89 17.31 -32.89
N SER A 121 -22.81 17.11 -33.63
CA SER A 121 -21.43 17.20 -33.12
C SER A 121 -20.86 18.62 -33.11
N THR A 122 -21.61 19.61 -33.61
CA THR A 122 -21.26 21.04 -33.65
C THR A 122 -20.83 21.56 -32.28
N LEU A 123 -19.81 22.42 -32.27
CA LEU A 123 -19.29 23.06 -31.06
C LEU A 123 -20.01 24.40 -30.79
N PRO A 124 -20.24 24.78 -29.53
CA PRO A 124 -20.80 26.09 -29.21
C PRO A 124 -19.84 27.22 -29.57
N SER A 125 -20.38 28.35 -30.04
CA SER A 125 -19.62 29.57 -30.36
C SER A 125 -19.52 30.58 -29.21
N SER A 126 -20.25 30.36 -28.12
CA SER A 126 -20.34 31.27 -26.97
C SER A 126 -19.45 30.82 -25.82
N MET A 127 -18.70 31.75 -25.22
CA MET A 127 -17.94 31.52 -24.00
C MET A 127 -18.86 31.03 -22.86
N GLY A 128 -18.38 30.09 -22.04
CA GLY A 128 -19.17 29.47 -20.97
C GLY A 128 -20.11 28.35 -21.42
N LEU A 129 -20.16 28.01 -22.72
CA LEU A 129 -20.81 26.80 -23.20
C LEU A 129 -19.75 25.76 -23.58
N THR A 130 -19.96 24.51 -23.16
CA THR A 130 -19.21 23.34 -23.64
C THR A 130 -20.15 22.37 -24.34
N ARG A 131 -19.65 21.51 -25.23
CA ARG A 131 -20.50 20.49 -25.85
C ARG A 131 -20.93 19.46 -24.78
N ALA A 132 -22.21 19.12 -24.75
CA ALA A 132 -22.72 18.02 -23.93
C ALA A 132 -22.04 16.70 -24.29
N GLN A 133 -21.95 15.78 -23.32
CA GLN A 133 -21.45 14.43 -23.57
C GLN A 133 -22.44 13.65 -24.44
N ALA A 134 -21.96 12.59 -25.11
CA ALA A 134 -22.80 11.73 -25.92
C ALA A 134 -23.80 10.96 -25.03
N GLY A 135 -25.08 11.33 -25.11
CA GLY A 135 -26.17 10.64 -24.42
C GLY A 135 -26.53 9.29 -25.08
N PRO A 136 -27.38 8.48 -24.43
CA PRO A 136 -27.86 7.20 -24.98
C PRO A 136 -28.46 7.33 -26.39
N ASP A 137 -29.06 8.49 -26.68
CA ASP A 137 -29.67 8.84 -27.96
C ASP A 137 -28.63 9.06 -29.08
N ILE A 138 -27.52 9.75 -28.78
CA ILE A 138 -26.40 9.91 -29.70
C ILE A 138 -25.70 8.56 -29.91
N LEU A 139 -25.50 7.79 -28.83
CA LEU A 139 -24.86 6.47 -28.91
C LEU A 139 -25.71 5.47 -29.72
N ALA A 140 -27.05 5.49 -29.56
CA ALA A 140 -27.96 4.72 -30.39
C ALA A 140 -27.89 5.16 -31.86
N LEU A 141 -27.91 6.46 -32.16
CA LEU A 141 -27.75 6.95 -33.54
C LEU A 141 -26.41 6.52 -34.14
N GLU A 142 -25.30 6.62 -33.41
CA GLU A 142 -23.98 6.23 -33.89
C GLU A 142 -23.87 4.72 -34.16
N ALA A 143 -24.46 3.88 -33.31
CA ALA A 143 -24.51 2.44 -33.52
C ALA A 143 -25.37 2.08 -34.74
N ILE A 144 -26.58 2.64 -34.82
CA ILE A 144 -27.55 2.35 -35.89
C ILE A 144 -27.13 2.93 -37.24
N SER A 145 -26.39 4.04 -37.27
CA SER A 145 -25.82 4.59 -38.50
C SER A 145 -24.79 3.68 -39.20
N ARG A 146 -24.39 2.57 -38.55
CA ARG A 146 -23.52 1.52 -39.11
C ARG A 146 -24.28 0.27 -39.55
N ASP A 147 -25.58 0.18 -39.27
CA ASP A 147 -26.46 -0.89 -39.73
C ASP A 147 -26.94 -0.57 -41.15
N GLU A 148 -26.45 -1.31 -42.14
CA GLU A 148 -26.74 -1.07 -43.56
C GLU A 148 -28.24 -1.17 -43.88
N ASP A 149 -28.97 -2.09 -43.21
CA ASP A 149 -30.42 -2.25 -43.39
C ASP A 149 -31.17 -0.99 -42.95
N VAL A 150 -30.73 -0.36 -41.85
CA VAL A 150 -31.36 0.86 -41.33
C VAL A 150 -30.92 2.10 -42.11
N ALA A 151 -29.66 2.17 -42.53
CA ALA A 151 -29.17 3.23 -43.40
C ALA A 151 -29.92 3.26 -44.75
N ALA A 152 -30.20 2.08 -45.34
CA ALA A 152 -31.00 1.95 -46.56
C ALA A 152 -32.47 2.38 -46.40
N LEU A 153 -33.00 2.39 -45.17
CA LEU A 153 -34.36 2.85 -44.85
C LEU A 153 -34.44 4.36 -44.54
N ALA A 154 -33.33 5.00 -44.17
CA ALA A 154 -33.26 6.41 -43.76
C ALA A 154 -32.72 7.33 -44.89
N THR A 155 -33.40 7.34 -46.04
CA THR A 155 -32.90 8.01 -47.26
C THR A 155 -33.41 9.44 -47.46
N GLN A 156 -34.64 9.75 -47.03
CA GLN A 156 -35.21 11.09 -47.13
C GLN A 156 -35.10 11.86 -45.81
N ALA A 157 -35.19 13.18 -45.87
CA ALA A 157 -35.09 14.03 -44.68
C ALA A 157 -36.15 13.72 -43.61
N GLY A 158 -37.36 13.30 -44.02
CA GLY A 158 -38.40 12.83 -43.10
C GLY A 158 -38.05 11.51 -42.40
N ASP A 159 -37.35 10.61 -43.09
CA ASP A 159 -36.93 9.32 -42.53
C ASP A 159 -35.79 9.50 -41.53
N VAL A 160 -34.83 10.38 -41.83
CA VAL A 160 -33.73 10.76 -40.94
C VAL A 160 -34.25 11.48 -39.69
N ALA A 161 -35.25 12.36 -39.83
CA ALA A 161 -35.92 12.98 -38.69
C ALA A 161 -36.68 11.94 -37.83
N LYS A 162 -37.40 11.00 -38.47
CA LYS A 162 -38.08 9.92 -37.76
C LYS A 162 -37.09 8.99 -37.03
N LEU A 163 -35.97 8.62 -37.66
CA LEU A 163 -34.91 7.86 -37.01
C LEU A 163 -34.40 8.59 -35.77
N TRP A 164 -34.20 9.91 -35.88
CA TRP A 164 -33.76 10.74 -34.76
C TRP A 164 -34.76 10.73 -33.59
N ASP A 165 -36.06 10.82 -33.86
CA ASP A 165 -37.11 10.72 -32.83
C ASP A 165 -37.17 9.34 -32.15
N VAL A 166 -36.83 8.27 -32.88
CA VAL A 166 -36.73 6.91 -32.33
C VAL A 166 -35.44 6.74 -31.50
N CYS A 167 -34.32 7.35 -31.88
CA CYS A 167 -33.11 7.38 -31.06
C CYS A 167 -33.31 8.08 -29.71
N GLN A 168 -34.27 9.00 -29.58
CA GLN A 168 -34.62 9.66 -28.32
C GLN A 168 -35.43 8.79 -27.32
N ILE A 169 -35.65 7.49 -27.59
CA ILE A 169 -36.29 6.61 -26.60
C ILE A 169 -35.38 6.47 -25.38
N PRO A 170 -35.81 6.83 -24.15
CA PRO A 170 -34.97 6.70 -22.97
C PRO A 170 -34.72 5.23 -22.62
N ASP A 171 -33.47 4.89 -22.33
CA ASP A 171 -33.13 3.61 -21.74
C ASP A 171 -33.41 3.59 -20.23
N TYR A 172 -34.67 3.36 -19.85
CA TYR A 172 -35.05 3.11 -18.46
C TYR A 172 -34.53 1.76 -17.92
N ARG A 173 -34.07 0.87 -18.81
CA ARG A 173 -33.63 -0.50 -18.48
C ARG A 173 -32.15 -0.54 -18.10
N ASN A 174 -31.39 0.50 -18.46
CA ASN A 174 -29.94 0.62 -18.22
C ASN A 174 -29.18 -0.61 -18.75
N ILE A 175 -29.48 -0.97 -20.00
CA ILE A 175 -28.91 -2.12 -20.72
C ILE A 175 -27.69 -1.70 -21.53
N SER A 176 -27.05 -2.64 -22.23
CA SER A 176 -25.91 -2.29 -23.09
C SER A 176 -26.36 -1.38 -24.26
N ALA A 177 -25.48 -0.46 -24.66
CA ALA A 177 -25.76 0.45 -25.77
C ALA A 177 -26.10 -0.29 -27.08
N ALA A 178 -25.53 -1.49 -27.28
CA ALA A 178 -25.82 -2.34 -28.44
C ALA A 178 -27.23 -2.95 -28.39
N GLU A 179 -27.69 -3.43 -27.22
CA GLU A 179 -29.06 -3.96 -27.07
C GLU A 179 -30.11 -2.85 -27.19
N HIS A 180 -29.84 -1.68 -26.61
CA HIS A 180 -30.71 -0.51 -26.76
C HIS A 180 -30.79 -0.06 -28.23
N ALA A 181 -29.64 0.04 -28.91
CA ALA A 181 -29.59 0.30 -30.36
C ALA A 181 -30.38 -0.74 -31.17
N GLY A 182 -30.31 -2.02 -30.81
CA GLY A 182 -31.10 -3.08 -31.46
C GLY A 182 -32.62 -2.92 -31.29
N LEU A 183 -33.08 -2.47 -30.11
CA LEU A 183 -34.50 -2.14 -29.88
C LEU A 183 -34.93 -0.92 -30.71
N VAL A 184 -34.14 0.16 -30.68
CA VAL A 184 -34.38 1.41 -31.42
C VAL A 184 -34.41 1.12 -32.94
N ALA A 185 -33.46 0.34 -33.47
CA ALA A 185 -33.44 -0.10 -34.86
C ALA A 185 -34.69 -0.90 -35.23
N ARG A 186 -35.12 -1.84 -34.39
CA ARG A 186 -36.34 -2.64 -34.64
C ARG A 186 -37.60 -1.77 -34.68
N ILE A 187 -37.73 -0.80 -33.76
CA ILE A 187 -38.85 0.14 -33.76
C ILE A 187 -38.84 1.00 -35.03
N PHE A 188 -37.68 1.55 -35.42
CA PHE A 188 -37.55 2.32 -36.65
C PHE A 188 -37.94 1.51 -37.89
N ARG A 189 -37.50 0.24 -37.99
CA ARG A 189 -37.90 -0.66 -39.09
C ARG A 189 -39.42 -0.84 -39.16
N PHE A 190 -40.13 -1.01 -38.03
CA PHE A 190 -41.59 -1.07 -38.03
C PHE A 190 -42.24 0.24 -38.52
N LEU A 191 -41.71 1.39 -38.10
CA LEU A 191 -42.26 2.71 -38.48
C LEU A 191 -41.94 3.12 -39.93
N GLN A 192 -41.05 2.39 -40.61
CA GLN A 192 -40.63 2.64 -41.99
C GLN A 192 -41.06 1.54 -42.98
N THR A 193 -41.51 0.38 -42.49
CA THR A 193 -41.98 -0.74 -43.33
C THR A 193 -43.45 -1.07 -43.04
N GLY A 194 -44.08 -1.87 -43.91
CA GLY A 194 -45.47 -2.30 -43.72
C GLY A 194 -46.47 -1.13 -43.70
N ARG A 195 -47.18 -0.97 -42.58
CA ARG A 195 -48.21 0.08 -42.39
C ARG A 195 -47.67 1.39 -41.80
N GLY A 196 -46.40 1.45 -41.41
CA GLY A 196 -45.81 2.62 -40.73
C GLY A 196 -46.14 2.72 -39.24
N TYR A 197 -46.69 1.66 -38.63
CA TYR A 197 -46.96 1.54 -37.20
C TYR A 197 -46.17 0.35 -36.61
N ILE A 198 -45.92 0.40 -35.31
CA ILE A 198 -45.41 -0.76 -34.55
C ILE A 198 -46.48 -1.86 -34.57
N ASP A 199 -46.07 -3.09 -34.93
CA ASP A 199 -46.91 -4.28 -34.93
C ASP A 199 -47.59 -4.50 -33.56
N GLU A 200 -48.92 -4.40 -33.51
CA GLU A 200 -49.68 -4.45 -32.26
C GLU A 200 -49.53 -5.80 -31.56
N ASP A 201 -49.43 -6.90 -32.31
CA ASP A 201 -49.19 -8.25 -31.76
C ASP A 201 -47.81 -8.35 -31.09
N TRP A 202 -46.78 -7.77 -31.68
CA TRP A 202 -45.45 -7.69 -31.07
C TRP A 202 -45.45 -6.78 -29.85
N PHE A 203 -46.10 -5.62 -29.93
CA PHE A 203 -46.23 -4.69 -28.82
C PHE A 203 -46.97 -5.32 -27.61
N ALA A 204 -48.09 -6.02 -27.88
CA ALA A 204 -48.84 -6.79 -26.91
C ALA A 204 -47.97 -7.88 -26.24
N ARG A 205 -47.19 -8.63 -27.03
CA ARG A 205 -46.23 -9.61 -26.49
C ARG A 205 -45.20 -8.94 -25.58
N MET A 206 -44.66 -7.78 -25.92
CA MET A 206 -43.66 -7.08 -25.09
C MET A 206 -44.26 -6.59 -23.76
N LEU A 207 -45.48 -6.04 -23.77
CA LEU A 207 -46.21 -5.69 -22.54
C LEU A 207 -46.53 -6.93 -21.69
N ALA A 208 -47.00 -8.02 -22.29
CA ALA A 208 -47.34 -9.26 -21.59
C ALA A 208 -46.16 -9.93 -20.85
N HIS A 209 -44.92 -9.71 -21.29
CA HIS A 209 -43.73 -10.15 -20.55
C HIS A 209 -43.52 -9.36 -19.25
N CYS A 210 -43.97 -8.11 -19.22
CA CYS A 210 -43.88 -7.25 -18.05
C CYS A 210 -45.09 -7.42 -17.10
N ASP A 211 -46.22 -7.90 -17.62
CA ASP A 211 -47.53 -7.95 -16.97
C ASP A 211 -47.68 -9.06 -15.90
N ARG A 212 -46.69 -9.18 -15.01
CA ARG A 212 -46.65 -10.17 -13.93
C ARG A 212 -46.23 -9.49 -12.62
N ALA A 213 -47.11 -9.54 -11.61
CA ALA A 213 -46.88 -8.97 -10.28
C ALA A 213 -46.12 -9.93 -9.32
N GLU A 214 -45.73 -11.11 -9.78
CA GLU A 214 -45.00 -12.12 -9.01
C GLU A 214 -43.48 -11.96 -9.15
N GLY A 215 -42.77 -11.94 -8.02
CA GLY A 215 -41.31 -11.90 -8.01
C GLY A 215 -40.76 -11.32 -6.71
N ASP A 216 -39.45 -11.16 -6.67
CA ASP A 216 -38.75 -10.32 -5.71
C ASP A 216 -38.75 -8.84 -6.13
N LEU A 217 -38.15 -7.99 -5.30
CA LEU A 217 -38.11 -6.54 -5.52
C LEU A 217 -37.37 -6.18 -6.81
N ASP A 218 -36.29 -6.89 -7.14
CA ASP A 218 -35.46 -6.62 -8.32
C ASP A 218 -36.18 -7.04 -9.61
N THR A 219 -36.86 -8.19 -9.60
CA THR A 219 -37.73 -8.63 -10.70
C THR A 219 -38.84 -7.61 -10.98
N LEU A 220 -39.50 -7.09 -9.93
CA LEU A 220 -40.55 -6.08 -10.08
C LEU A 220 -39.99 -4.73 -10.56
N SER A 221 -38.85 -4.30 -10.01
CA SER A 221 -38.15 -3.07 -10.42
C SER A 221 -37.77 -3.11 -11.91
N ASN A 222 -37.16 -4.21 -12.36
CA ASN A 222 -36.78 -4.41 -13.76
C ASN A 222 -38.02 -4.40 -14.69
N ARG A 223 -39.12 -5.04 -14.29
CA ARG A 223 -40.38 -4.99 -15.07
C ARG A 223 -40.97 -3.58 -15.14
N ILE A 224 -40.93 -2.80 -14.06
CA ILE A 224 -41.37 -1.39 -14.07
C ILE A 224 -40.51 -0.58 -15.06
N SER A 225 -39.19 -0.73 -15.03
CA SER A 225 -38.28 -0.10 -15.99
C SER A 225 -38.60 -0.50 -17.44
N HIS A 226 -38.93 -1.77 -17.70
CA HIS A 226 -39.36 -2.22 -19.03
C HIS A 226 -40.69 -1.56 -19.44
N VAL A 227 -41.70 -1.51 -18.57
CA VAL A 227 -43.00 -0.87 -18.86
C VAL A 227 -42.85 0.63 -19.13
N ARG A 228 -41.91 1.33 -18.48
CA ARG A 228 -41.66 2.75 -18.75
C ARG A 228 -41.19 3.03 -20.17
N THR A 229 -40.33 2.18 -20.75
CA THR A 229 -39.95 2.30 -22.17
C THR A 229 -41.17 2.16 -23.07
N TRP A 230 -42.06 1.20 -22.79
CA TRP A 230 -43.29 1.03 -23.57
C TRP A 230 -44.29 2.18 -23.35
N THR A 231 -44.46 2.66 -22.12
CA THR A 231 -45.32 3.81 -21.79
C THR A 231 -44.85 5.09 -22.47
N PHE A 232 -43.54 5.30 -22.57
CA PHE A 232 -42.98 6.40 -23.37
C PHE A 232 -43.33 6.25 -24.86
N ILE A 233 -43.24 5.04 -25.41
CA ILE A 233 -43.61 4.73 -26.80
C ILE A 233 -45.11 4.98 -27.06
N THR A 234 -46.02 4.61 -26.14
CA THR A 234 -47.46 4.86 -26.32
C THR A 234 -47.84 6.33 -26.33
N HIS A 235 -47.02 7.20 -25.71
CA HIS A 235 -47.17 8.65 -25.76
C HIS A 235 -46.56 9.30 -27.01
N ARG A 236 -45.88 8.57 -27.90
CA ARG A 236 -45.42 9.10 -29.19
C ARG A 236 -46.58 9.06 -30.21
N ALA A 237 -46.85 10.21 -30.82
CA ALA A 237 -47.90 10.33 -31.83
C ALA A 237 -47.57 9.48 -33.07
N ASN A 238 -48.59 8.83 -33.63
CA ASN A 238 -48.53 8.06 -34.88
C ASN A 238 -47.56 6.86 -34.89
N TRP A 239 -47.15 6.32 -33.72
CA TRP A 239 -46.30 5.12 -33.66
C TRP A 239 -47.08 3.81 -33.47
N LEU A 240 -48.34 3.88 -33.03
CA LEU A 240 -49.26 2.75 -32.83
C LEU A 240 -50.60 3.06 -33.50
N GLU A 241 -51.34 2.04 -33.92
CA GLU A 241 -52.70 2.21 -34.49
C GLU A 241 -53.69 2.69 -33.41
N ALA A 242 -53.64 2.15 -32.19
CA ALA A 242 -54.53 2.51 -31.07
C ALA A 242 -53.81 3.15 -29.85
N PRO A 243 -53.21 4.36 -29.96
CA PRO A 243 -52.33 4.91 -28.92
C PRO A 243 -53.01 5.14 -27.57
N LEU A 244 -54.27 5.61 -27.53
CA LEU A 244 -55.00 5.83 -26.27
C LEU A 244 -55.30 4.53 -25.51
N TYR A 245 -55.61 3.45 -26.23
CA TYR A 245 -55.81 2.13 -25.64
C TYR A 245 -54.51 1.61 -25.02
N TRP A 246 -53.41 1.68 -25.77
CA TRP A 246 -52.10 1.25 -25.29
C TRP A 246 -51.55 2.13 -24.16
N GLN A 247 -51.82 3.44 -24.14
CA GLN A 247 -51.51 4.32 -23.00
C GLN A 247 -52.23 3.88 -21.73
N ALA A 248 -53.54 3.64 -21.81
CA ALA A 248 -54.31 3.15 -20.67
C ALA A 248 -53.80 1.79 -20.17
N ARG A 249 -53.54 0.85 -21.09
CA ARG A 249 -53.05 -0.49 -20.75
C ARG A 249 -51.65 -0.49 -20.16
N ALA A 250 -50.70 0.27 -20.73
CA ALA A 250 -49.34 0.36 -20.20
C ALA A 250 -49.32 0.98 -18.79
N ARG A 251 -50.16 2.00 -18.56
CA ARG A 251 -50.33 2.65 -17.25
C ARG A 251 -50.93 1.70 -16.21
N GLU A 252 -51.99 0.96 -16.56
CA GLU A 252 -52.59 -0.06 -15.68
C GLU A 252 -51.53 -1.07 -15.20
N ILE A 253 -50.63 -1.48 -16.09
CA ILE A 253 -49.54 -2.41 -15.77
C ILE A 253 -48.47 -1.73 -14.88
N GLU A 254 -48.04 -0.49 -15.16
CA GLU A 254 -47.08 0.23 -14.29
C GLU A 254 -47.66 0.48 -12.89
N ASP A 255 -48.92 0.89 -12.78
CA ASP A 255 -49.61 1.12 -11.51
C ASP A 255 -49.71 -0.21 -10.72
N ARG A 256 -50.14 -1.31 -11.36
CA ARG A 256 -50.23 -2.64 -10.73
C ARG A 256 -48.88 -3.19 -10.26
N LEU A 257 -47.82 -3.03 -11.07
CA LEU A 257 -46.45 -3.42 -10.67
C LEU A 257 -45.91 -2.54 -9.54
N SER A 258 -46.21 -1.23 -9.56
CA SER A 258 -45.78 -0.29 -8.52
C SER A 258 -46.46 -0.57 -7.19
N ASP A 259 -47.75 -0.94 -7.21
CA ASP A 259 -48.51 -1.31 -6.02
C ASP A 259 -48.02 -2.65 -5.46
N ALA A 260 -47.75 -3.66 -6.31
CA ALA A 260 -47.14 -4.93 -5.89
C ALA A 260 -45.73 -4.74 -5.30
N LEU A 261 -44.90 -3.87 -5.89
CA LEU A 261 -43.58 -3.51 -5.34
C LEU A 261 -43.73 -2.84 -3.97
N HIS A 262 -44.68 -1.92 -3.81
CA HIS A 262 -44.96 -1.27 -2.54
C HIS A 262 -45.49 -2.25 -1.48
N GLU A 263 -46.38 -3.16 -1.85
CA GLU A 263 -46.86 -4.21 -0.95
C GLU A 263 -45.71 -5.13 -0.50
N ARG A 264 -44.85 -5.58 -1.42
CA ARG A 264 -43.67 -6.42 -1.07
C ARG A 264 -42.67 -5.70 -0.18
N LEU A 265 -42.43 -4.41 -0.41
CA LEU A 265 -41.64 -3.58 0.50
C LEU A 265 -42.30 -3.54 1.88
N THR A 266 -43.59 -3.26 1.94
CA THR A 266 -44.35 -3.07 3.19
C THR A 266 -44.53 -4.36 3.98
N GLN A 267 -44.81 -5.50 3.34
CA GLN A 267 -44.85 -6.83 3.96
C GLN A 267 -43.51 -7.15 4.63
N ARG A 268 -42.37 -6.88 3.96
CA ARG A 268 -41.03 -7.06 4.53
C ARG A 268 -40.76 -6.19 5.78
N PHE A 269 -41.53 -5.12 5.99
CA PHE A 269 -41.54 -4.33 7.23
C PHE A 269 -42.62 -4.78 8.24
N ILE A 270 -43.81 -5.19 7.80
CA ILE A 270 -44.93 -5.57 8.68
C ILE A 270 -44.74 -6.97 9.28
N ASP A 271 -44.20 -7.95 8.56
CA ASP A 271 -43.88 -9.27 9.12
C ASP A 271 -42.79 -9.20 10.22
N ARG A 272 -42.01 -8.11 10.26
CA ARG A 272 -41.10 -7.74 11.36
C ARG A 272 -41.76 -6.95 12.50
N ARG A 273 -42.95 -6.38 12.32
CA ARG A 273 -43.68 -5.63 13.37
C ARG A 273 -44.78 -6.46 14.03
N ALA A 274 -45.55 -7.25 13.26
CA ALA A 274 -46.68 -8.03 13.76
C ALA A 274 -46.24 -9.24 14.61
N SER A 275 -45.17 -9.93 14.19
CA SER A 275 -44.50 -11.00 14.96
C SER A 275 -44.02 -10.51 16.33
N VAL A 276 -43.33 -9.37 16.35
CA VAL A 276 -42.82 -8.71 17.56
C VAL A 276 -43.96 -8.30 18.51
N LEU A 277 -45.04 -7.74 17.99
CA LEU A 277 -46.12 -7.19 18.83
C LEU A 277 -47.02 -8.29 19.42
N MET A 278 -47.26 -9.38 18.68
CA MET A 278 -47.96 -10.57 19.21
C MET A 278 -47.12 -11.34 20.23
N ARG A 279 -45.79 -11.45 20.06
CA ARG A 279 -44.90 -12.06 21.08
C ARG A 279 -44.79 -11.23 22.35
N ARG A 280 -44.67 -9.89 22.23
CA ARG A 280 -44.56 -8.97 23.39
C ARG A 280 -45.76 -8.96 24.31
N LEU A 281 -46.95 -9.31 23.82
CA LEU A 281 -48.14 -9.44 24.67
C LEU A 281 -48.24 -10.80 25.39
N ALA A 282 -47.48 -11.81 24.95
CA ALA A 282 -47.67 -13.20 25.35
C ALA A 282 -46.74 -13.65 26.49
N GLN A 283 -45.45 -13.31 26.47
CA GLN A 283 -44.45 -13.93 27.36
C GLN A 283 -43.51 -12.92 28.04
N LYS A 284 -43.65 -12.82 29.37
CA LYS A 284 -42.57 -12.40 30.28
C LYS A 284 -41.77 -13.65 30.67
N GLU A 285 -40.89 -14.11 29.79
CA GLU A 285 -39.97 -15.22 30.07
C GLU A 285 -38.54 -14.80 29.69
N GLU A 286 -37.55 -15.31 30.41
CA GLU A 286 -36.12 -15.01 30.19
C GLU A 286 -35.62 -15.76 28.95
N LEU A 287 -34.95 -15.04 28.04
CA LEU A 287 -34.41 -15.61 26.80
C LEU A 287 -33.17 -16.47 27.10
N MET A 288 -33.17 -17.71 26.62
CA MET A 288 -32.08 -18.66 26.79
C MET A 288 -31.00 -18.46 25.71
N SER A 289 -29.78 -18.16 26.14
CA SER A 289 -28.60 -17.97 25.27
C SER A 289 -27.55 -19.06 25.52
N THR A 290 -27.01 -19.64 24.45
CA THR A 290 -25.94 -20.64 24.49
C THR A 290 -24.74 -20.20 23.65
N VAL A 291 -23.53 -20.45 24.15
CA VAL A 291 -22.27 -20.24 23.42
C VAL A 291 -21.68 -21.61 23.09
N GLU A 292 -21.26 -21.80 21.84
CA GLU A 292 -20.60 -23.02 21.36
C GLU A 292 -19.07 -22.88 21.45
N GLU A 293 -18.34 -24.01 21.48
CA GLU A 293 -16.89 -24.04 21.71
C GLU A 293 -16.08 -23.31 20.61
N ASP A 294 -16.63 -23.17 19.40
CA ASP A 294 -16.04 -22.39 18.30
C ASP A 294 -16.26 -20.86 18.43
N GLY A 295 -16.92 -20.44 19.51
CA GLY A 295 -17.31 -19.05 19.77
C GLY A 295 -18.60 -18.60 19.09
N ALA A 296 -19.34 -19.47 18.39
CA ALA A 296 -20.67 -19.15 17.87
C ALA A 296 -21.66 -18.90 19.02
N ILE A 297 -22.52 -17.89 18.88
CA ILE A 297 -23.55 -17.54 19.86
C ILE A 297 -24.92 -17.79 19.26
N ARG A 298 -25.74 -18.53 20.01
CA ARG A 298 -27.15 -18.76 19.71
C ARG A 298 -28.03 -18.24 20.83
N VAL A 299 -29.15 -17.61 20.47
CA VAL A 299 -30.20 -17.17 21.40
C VAL A 299 -31.50 -17.80 20.92
N GLU A 300 -32.18 -18.57 21.77
CA GLU A 300 -33.35 -19.39 21.39
C GLU A 300 -33.12 -20.30 20.17
N GLY A 301 -31.88 -20.78 20.01
CA GLY A 301 -31.46 -21.61 18.87
C GLY A 301 -31.10 -20.84 17.59
N GLU A 302 -31.35 -19.52 17.53
CA GLU A 302 -31.05 -18.66 16.38
C GLU A 302 -29.62 -18.10 16.48
N TYR A 303 -28.83 -18.16 15.40
CA TYR A 303 -27.42 -17.71 15.39
C TYR A 303 -27.32 -16.19 15.29
N VAL A 304 -26.60 -15.56 16.23
CA VAL A 304 -26.53 -14.09 16.36
C VAL A 304 -25.15 -13.52 15.97
N GLY A 305 -24.10 -14.34 16.01
CA GLY A 305 -22.73 -13.93 15.68
C GLY A 305 -21.67 -14.82 16.34
N ARG A 306 -20.40 -14.41 16.26
CA ARG A 306 -19.25 -15.16 16.81
C ARG A 306 -18.33 -14.26 17.65
N ILE A 307 -17.78 -14.79 18.74
CA ILE A 307 -16.73 -14.14 19.53
C ILE A 307 -15.35 -14.50 18.96
N SER A 308 -14.64 -13.49 18.43
CA SER A 308 -13.23 -13.60 18.05
C SER A 308 -12.38 -12.88 19.10
N GLY A 309 -11.61 -13.64 19.89
CA GLY A 309 -10.81 -13.09 20.99
C GLY A 309 -11.71 -12.49 22.06
N PHE A 310 -11.63 -11.17 22.24
CA PHE A 310 -12.51 -10.37 23.11
C PHE A 310 -13.45 -9.43 22.32
N CYS A 311 -13.68 -9.71 21.04
CA CYS A 311 -14.56 -8.94 20.18
C CYS A 311 -15.72 -9.80 19.68
N PHE A 312 -16.95 -9.37 19.97
CA PHE A 312 -18.15 -9.96 19.38
C PHE A 312 -18.38 -9.41 17.97
N ILE A 313 -18.41 -10.30 16.97
CA ILE A 313 -18.73 -9.99 15.58
C ILE A 313 -20.18 -10.45 15.34
N PRO A 314 -21.17 -9.53 15.32
CA PRO A 314 -22.56 -9.88 15.02
C PRO A 314 -22.70 -10.28 13.54
N ASP A 315 -23.58 -11.25 13.25
CA ASP A 315 -23.88 -11.61 11.87
C ASP A 315 -24.94 -10.65 11.27
N GLY A 316 -24.73 -10.27 10.01
CA GLY A 316 -25.29 -9.08 9.36
C GLY A 316 -26.69 -9.23 8.77
N ALA A 317 -27.52 -10.16 9.26
CA ALA A 317 -28.78 -10.54 8.60
C ALA A 317 -30.06 -9.90 9.17
N THR A 318 -30.04 -9.36 10.39
CA THR A 318 -31.24 -8.92 11.10
C THR A 318 -31.20 -7.45 11.55
N ASP A 319 -32.11 -6.65 10.99
CA ASP A 319 -32.35 -5.25 11.35
C ASP A 319 -33.76 -5.09 11.92
N GLY A 320 -33.86 -4.66 13.19
CA GLY A 320 -35.14 -4.40 13.83
C GLY A 320 -35.04 -4.34 15.35
N ALA A 321 -36.18 -4.09 15.99
CA ALA A 321 -36.28 -4.09 17.45
C ALA A 321 -35.99 -5.48 18.05
N GLU A 322 -36.35 -6.56 17.33
CA GLU A 322 -35.99 -7.94 17.65
C GLU A 322 -34.47 -8.16 17.59
N ALA A 323 -33.79 -7.64 16.57
CA ALA A 323 -32.34 -7.68 16.49
C ALA A 323 -31.67 -6.86 17.61
N ARG A 324 -32.26 -5.76 18.07
CA ARG A 324 -31.77 -5.04 19.27
C ARG A 324 -31.96 -5.83 20.56
N THR A 325 -33.07 -6.56 20.73
CA THR A 325 -33.27 -7.41 21.93
C THR A 325 -32.43 -8.69 21.89
N LEU A 326 -32.27 -9.32 20.72
CA LEU A 326 -31.36 -10.47 20.53
C LEU A 326 -29.90 -10.03 20.68
N LYS A 327 -29.50 -8.88 20.15
CA LYS A 327 -28.19 -8.28 20.43
C LYS A 327 -28.04 -7.95 21.92
N ALA A 328 -29.06 -7.44 22.62
CA ALA A 328 -28.97 -7.16 24.05
C ALA A 328 -28.82 -8.44 24.92
N ALA A 329 -29.58 -9.50 24.61
CA ALA A 329 -29.44 -10.80 25.27
C ALA A 329 -28.09 -11.45 24.96
N ALA A 330 -27.67 -11.44 23.68
CA ALA A 330 -26.35 -11.89 23.27
C ALA A 330 -25.24 -11.07 23.96
N LEU A 331 -25.37 -9.75 24.11
CA LEU A 331 -24.39 -8.91 24.80
C LEU A 331 -24.21 -9.29 26.28
N GLN A 332 -25.28 -9.71 26.97
CA GLN A 332 -25.19 -10.22 28.35
C GLN A 332 -24.48 -11.58 28.43
N ALA A 333 -24.79 -12.50 27.49
CA ALA A 333 -24.11 -13.78 27.38
C ALA A 333 -22.62 -13.62 27.02
N VAL A 334 -22.34 -12.76 26.03
CA VAL A 334 -21.00 -12.34 25.59
C VAL A 334 -20.19 -11.78 26.74
N ALA A 335 -20.75 -10.89 27.57
CA ALA A 335 -20.01 -10.31 28.69
C ALA A 335 -19.53 -11.38 29.68
N THR A 336 -20.41 -12.34 30.00
CA THR A 336 -20.10 -13.47 30.90
C THR A 336 -19.01 -14.38 30.33
N GLU A 337 -19.12 -14.74 29.04
CA GLU A 337 -18.14 -15.57 28.33
C GLU A 337 -16.80 -14.84 28.13
N ILE A 338 -16.81 -13.54 27.81
CA ILE A 338 -15.60 -12.72 27.68
C ILE A 338 -14.87 -12.61 29.03
N GLU A 339 -15.59 -12.51 30.15
CA GLU A 339 -14.96 -12.52 31.48
C GLU A 339 -14.33 -13.89 31.80
N ALA A 340 -14.97 -14.99 31.40
CA ALA A 340 -14.40 -16.34 31.52
C ALA A 340 -13.14 -16.51 30.65
N ARG A 341 -13.18 -16.05 29.39
CA ARG A 341 -12.02 -16.01 28.47
C ARG A 341 -10.90 -15.11 28.99
N ALA A 342 -11.23 -13.96 29.58
CA ALA A 342 -10.25 -13.05 30.17
C ALA A 342 -9.49 -13.73 31.32
N LYS A 343 -10.20 -14.43 32.21
CA LYS A 343 -9.59 -15.25 33.28
C LYS A 343 -8.75 -16.39 32.72
N ALA A 344 -9.22 -17.09 31.68
CA ALA A 344 -8.46 -18.14 31.01
C ALA A 344 -7.16 -17.61 30.37
N VAL A 345 -7.21 -16.45 29.69
CA VAL A 345 -6.03 -15.78 29.14
C VAL A 345 -5.09 -15.34 30.26
N ALA A 346 -5.59 -14.73 31.34
CA ALA A 346 -4.81 -14.31 32.50
C ALA A 346 -4.05 -15.48 33.18
N MET A 347 -4.63 -16.68 33.16
CA MET A 347 -4.03 -17.92 33.68
C MET A 347 -3.23 -18.74 32.65
N SER A 348 -3.25 -18.37 31.36
CA SER A 348 -2.64 -19.15 30.27
C SER A 348 -1.12 -19.29 30.38
N ALA A 349 -0.55 -20.35 29.81
CA ALA A 349 0.90 -20.56 29.77
C ALA A 349 1.53 -19.78 28.59
N ASP A 350 2.83 -19.46 28.68
CA ASP A 350 3.52 -18.71 27.61
C ASP A 350 3.51 -19.39 26.23
N PRO A 351 3.49 -20.75 26.08
CA PRO A 351 3.35 -21.40 24.78
C PRO A 351 1.99 -21.23 24.09
N ASP A 352 0.94 -20.89 24.84
CA ASP A 352 -0.43 -20.72 24.33
C ASP A 352 -0.61 -19.35 23.63
N LEU A 353 0.33 -18.43 23.87
CA LEU A 353 0.38 -17.08 23.31
C LEU A 353 1.41 -17.02 22.18
N LYS A 354 1.02 -16.48 21.03
CA LYS A 354 1.88 -16.31 19.86
C LYS A 354 1.92 -14.85 19.43
N LEU A 355 3.11 -14.31 19.21
CA LEU A 355 3.32 -12.97 18.67
C LEU A 355 3.48 -13.04 17.15
N THR A 356 2.68 -12.30 16.39
CA THR A 356 2.79 -12.23 14.93
C THR A 356 3.82 -11.19 14.49
N ARG A 357 4.26 -11.29 13.23
CA ARG A 357 5.17 -10.31 12.59
C ARG A 357 4.57 -8.90 12.50
N THR A 358 3.25 -8.79 12.52
CA THR A 358 2.43 -7.57 12.57
C THR A 358 2.15 -7.08 13.99
N GLY A 359 2.74 -7.72 15.01
CA GLY A 359 2.63 -7.30 16.40
C GLY A 359 1.34 -7.71 17.10
N GLU A 360 0.54 -8.59 16.52
CA GLU A 360 -0.67 -9.11 17.16
C GLU A 360 -0.30 -10.25 18.12
N ILE A 361 -0.96 -10.29 19.28
CA ILE A 361 -0.84 -11.38 20.24
C ILE A 361 -2.08 -12.27 20.07
N VAL A 362 -1.84 -13.50 19.66
CA VAL A 362 -2.86 -14.50 19.32
C VAL A 362 -2.90 -15.58 20.38
N TRP A 363 -4.11 -15.90 20.84
CA TRP A 363 -4.44 -17.00 21.76
C TRP A 363 -5.58 -17.82 21.14
N ASN A 364 -5.48 -19.15 21.13
CA ASN A 364 -6.49 -20.03 20.54
C ASN A 364 -7.00 -19.58 19.16
N HIS A 365 -6.07 -19.24 18.26
CA HIS A 365 -6.33 -18.75 16.89
C HIS A 365 -7.05 -17.39 16.76
N ALA A 366 -7.28 -16.65 17.86
CA ALA A 366 -7.86 -15.31 17.81
C ALA A 366 -6.95 -14.25 18.44
N THR A 367 -7.02 -13.02 17.92
CA THR A 367 -6.24 -11.88 18.42
C THR A 367 -6.82 -11.39 19.76
N VAL A 368 -5.99 -11.38 20.80
CA VAL A 368 -6.34 -10.93 22.17
C VAL A 368 -5.63 -9.65 22.59
N GLY A 369 -4.59 -9.24 21.85
CA GLY A 369 -3.85 -8.02 22.12
C GLY A 369 -2.96 -7.62 20.95
N ARG A 370 -2.31 -6.47 21.11
CA ARG A 370 -1.36 -5.91 20.12
C ARG A 370 -0.19 -5.27 20.84
N ALA A 371 1.00 -5.44 20.27
CA ALA A 371 2.21 -4.76 20.70
C ALA A 371 2.24 -3.32 20.16
N GLU A 372 2.58 -2.39 21.04
CA GLU A 372 2.78 -0.97 20.77
C GLU A 372 4.20 -0.53 21.16
N ALA A 373 4.65 0.60 20.64
CA ALA A 373 5.94 1.18 21.00
C ALA A 373 5.93 1.75 22.43
N GLY A 374 6.64 1.09 23.34
CA GLY A 374 6.78 1.53 24.73
C GLY A 374 7.92 2.53 24.96
N PRO A 375 8.37 2.71 26.22
CA PRO A 375 9.31 3.79 26.57
C PRO A 375 10.73 3.60 26.03
N SER A 376 11.23 2.37 25.89
CA SER A 376 12.50 2.06 25.20
C SER A 376 12.28 1.11 24.02
N PRO A 377 13.18 1.07 23.03
CA PRO A 377 13.05 0.20 21.84
C PRO A 377 12.95 -1.30 22.15
N LEU A 378 13.42 -1.73 23.33
CA LEU A 378 13.37 -3.13 23.79
C LEU A 378 12.24 -3.40 24.80
N LYS A 379 11.44 -2.39 25.14
CA LYS A 379 10.34 -2.48 26.11
C LYS A 379 9.04 -2.04 25.44
N PRO A 380 8.50 -2.83 24.50
CA PRO A 380 7.19 -2.58 23.89
C PRO A 380 6.08 -2.68 24.95
N ARG A 381 4.93 -2.08 24.66
CA ARG A 381 3.72 -2.19 25.49
C ARG A 381 2.76 -3.20 24.89
N ALA A 382 2.07 -3.98 25.70
CA ALA A 382 0.90 -4.74 25.26
C ALA A 382 -0.37 -3.94 25.53
N ASP A 383 -1.16 -3.68 24.48
CA ASP A 383 -2.55 -3.25 24.61
C ASP A 383 -3.51 -4.43 24.32
N VAL A 384 -4.68 -4.38 24.93
CA VAL A 384 -5.71 -5.43 24.85
C VAL A 384 -6.70 -5.08 23.74
N VAL A 385 -6.79 -5.95 22.75
CA VAL A 385 -7.75 -5.83 21.64
C VAL A 385 -9.06 -6.44 22.11
N ALA A 386 -9.97 -5.59 22.59
CA ALA A 386 -11.28 -5.97 23.10
C ALA A 386 -12.33 -4.91 22.79
N GLY A 387 -13.57 -5.35 22.60
CA GLY A 387 -14.73 -4.46 22.50
C GLY A 387 -15.21 -3.94 23.86
N ASP A 388 -16.29 -3.16 23.86
CA ASP A 388 -16.85 -2.47 25.02
C ASP A 388 -17.27 -3.38 26.20
N GLN A 389 -17.30 -4.70 25.99
CA GLN A 389 -17.68 -5.68 27.01
C GLN A 389 -16.56 -5.94 28.05
N LEU A 390 -15.28 -5.80 27.70
CA LEU A 390 -14.16 -6.09 28.62
C LEU A 390 -13.68 -4.81 29.31
N THR A 391 -14.17 -4.56 30.52
CA THR A 391 -13.87 -3.35 31.30
C THR A 391 -13.37 -3.67 32.71
N GLY A 392 -12.72 -2.68 33.34
CA GLY A 392 -12.30 -2.77 34.74
C GLY A 392 -11.22 -3.84 35.01
N PRO A 393 -11.24 -4.50 36.18
CA PRO A 393 -10.14 -5.36 36.65
C PRO A 393 -9.76 -6.51 35.69
N ALA A 394 -10.75 -7.11 35.01
CA ALA A 394 -10.49 -8.21 34.08
C ALA A 394 -9.63 -7.76 32.87
N ARG A 395 -9.79 -6.51 32.41
CA ARG A 395 -8.93 -5.94 31.36
C ARG A 395 -7.50 -5.74 31.86
N GLU A 396 -7.35 -5.27 33.10
CA GLU A 396 -6.03 -5.03 33.72
C GLU A 396 -5.26 -6.34 33.96
N GLU A 397 -5.94 -7.41 34.40
CA GLU A 397 -5.34 -8.74 34.56
C GLU A 397 -4.84 -9.31 33.22
N VAL A 398 -5.66 -9.22 32.16
CA VAL A 398 -5.26 -9.62 30.80
C VAL A 398 -4.09 -8.76 30.32
N GLN A 399 -4.16 -7.43 30.47
CA GLN A 399 -3.08 -6.54 30.04
C GLN A 399 -1.76 -6.86 30.74
N ALA A 400 -1.78 -7.06 32.06
CA ALA A 400 -0.61 -7.45 32.83
C ALA A 400 -0.04 -8.81 32.38
N ARG A 401 -0.92 -9.77 32.04
CA ARG A 401 -0.50 -11.08 31.52
C ARG A 401 0.14 -11.00 30.13
N LEU A 402 -0.44 -10.21 29.23
CA LEU A 402 0.09 -9.99 27.86
C LEU A 402 1.41 -9.21 27.90
N GLN A 403 1.52 -8.18 28.75
CA GLN A 403 2.78 -7.46 28.95
C GLN A 403 3.87 -8.41 29.47
N LYS A 404 3.56 -9.24 30.47
CA LYS A 404 4.49 -10.21 31.04
C LYS A 404 4.95 -11.28 30.02
N PHE A 405 4.06 -11.70 29.12
CA PHE A 405 4.41 -12.55 27.98
C PHE A 405 5.38 -11.83 27.03
N LEU A 406 5.05 -10.61 26.64
CA LEU A 406 5.83 -9.81 25.69
C LEU A 406 7.23 -9.49 26.23
N ASP A 407 7.33 -9.07 27.49
CA ASP A 407 8.61 -8.81 28.18
C ASP A 407 9.49 -10.05 28.23
N ARG A 408 8.91 -11.22 28.59
CA ARG A 408 9.62 -12.51 28.60
C ARG A 408 10.06 -12.94 27.21
N HIS A 409 9.21 -12.79 26.20
CA HIS A 409 9.51 -13.17 24.82
C HIS A 409 10.67 -12.33 24.27
N VAL A 410 10.65 -11.01 24.50
CA VAL A 410 11.75 -10.11 24.15
C VAL A 410 13.02 -10.45 24.93
N ALA A 411 12.93 -10.66 26.25
CA ALA A 411 14.09 -11.02 27.06
C ALA A 411 14.73 -12.35 26.66
N ALA A 412 13.94 -13.37 26.31
CA ALA A 412 14.44 -14.68 25.89
C ALA A 412 15.03 -14.67 24.46
N THR A 413 14.41 -13.95 23.54
CA THR A 413 14.82 -13.94 22.11
C THR A 413 15.92 -12.91 21.83
N LEU A 414 15.94 -11.79 22.55
CA LEU A 414 16.92 -10.70 22.42
C LEU A 414 17.79 -10.52 23.67
N GLU A 415 18.01 -11.60 24.45
CA GLU A 415 18.88 -11.62 25.65
C GLU A 415 20.20 -10.83 25.48
N PRO A 416 20.95 -10.91 24.36
CA PRO A 416 22.18 -10.14 24.20
C PRO A 416 21.98 -8.62 24.10
N LEU A 417 20.82 -8.15 23.62
CA LEU A 417 20.49 -6.73 23.60
C LEU A 417 20.08 -6.22 24.97
N ILE A 418 19.36 -7.02 25.76
CA ILE A 418 18.99 -6.66 27.13
C ILE A 418 20.24 -6.47 28.00
N LYS A 419 21.20 -7.40 27.94
CA LYS A 419 22.50 -7.27 28.65
C LYS A 419 23.30 -6.03 28.21
N LEU A 420 23.18 -5.62 26.94
CA LEU A 420 23.78 -4.39 26.44
C LEU A 420 23.01 -3.11 26.85
N GLU A 421 21.69 -3.19 27.09
CA GLU A 421 20.87 -2.08 27.63
C GLU A 421 21.15 -1.87 29.12
N GLU A 422 21.26 -2.95 29.89
CA GLU A 422 21.67 -2.95 31.31
C GLU A 422 23.12 -2.45 31.48
N ALA A 423 24.00 -2.82 30.54
CA ALA A 423 25.38 -2.38 30.44
C ALA A 423 26.23 -2.68 31.70
N GLU A 424 25.97 -3.80 32.38
CA GLU A 424 26.73 -4.20 33.57
C GLU A 424 28.23 -4.33 33.26
N GLY A 425 29.05 -3.68 34.09
CA GLY A 425 30.51 -3.66 33.95
C GLY A 425 31.05 -2.84 32.76
N LEU A 426 30.21 -2.05 32.08
CA LEU A 426 30.61 -1.15 30.99
C LEU A 426 30.60 0.32 31.44
N ASP A 427 31.74 0.98 31.31
CA ASP A 427 31.95 2.38 31.67
C ASP A 427 32.31 3.25 30.46
N GLY A 428 32.06 4.56 30.59
CA GLY A 428 32.50 5.58 29.61
C GLY A 428 32.13 5.26 28.17
N LEU A 429 33.15 5.22 27.30
CA LEU A 429 32.99 4.97 25.86
C LEU A 429 32.43 3.58 25.53
N ALA A 430 32.72 2.56 26.36
CA ALA A 430 32.21 1.21 26.16
C ALA A 430 30.68 1.17 26.33
N ARG A 431 30.18 1.88 27.35
CA ARG A 431 28.74 2.07 27.60
C ARG A 431 28.06 2.87 26.49
N GLY A 432 28.72 3.91 25.98
CA GLY A 432 28.22 4.67 24.82
C GLY A 432 28.03 3.81 23.57
N ILE A 433 29.00 2.95 23.25
CA ILE A 433 28.91 2.02 22.11
C ILE A 433 27.85 0.93 22.35
N ALA A 434 27.69 0.43 23.58
CA ALA A 434 26.61 -0.50 23.91
C ALA A 434 25.22 0.13 23.72
N PHE A 435 25.03 1.39 24.15
CA PHE A 435 23.79 2.13 23.92
C PHE A 435 23.52 2.35 22.43
N ARG A 436 24.53 2.75 21.64
CA ARG A 436 24.41 2.86 20.16
C ARG A 436 24.05 1.53 19.50
N LEU A 437 24.61 0.41 19.98
CA LEU A 437 24.23 -0.92 19.51
C LEU A 437 22.78 -1.24 19.85
N VAL A 438 22.26 -0.87 21.02
CA VAL A 438 20.84 -1.05 21.36
C VAL A 438 19.94 -0.19 20.46
N GLU A 439 20.28 1.09 20.23
CA GLU A 439 19.54 1.98 19.31
C GLU A 439 19.45 1.42 17.88
N THR A 440 20.50 0.76 17.38
CA THR A 440 20.52 0.16 16.03
C THR A 440 20.15 -1.34 16.03
N PHE A 441 19.47 -1.82 17.08
CA PHE A 441 19.05 -3.21 17.24
C PHE A 441 20.20 -4.23 17.05
N GLY A 442 21.41 -3.90 17.46
CA GLY A 442 22.57 -4.80 17.52
C GLY A 442 23.39 -4.89 16.23
N VAL A 443 23.18 -3.99 15.28
CA VAL A 443 23.98 -3.85 14.05
C VAL A 443 24.37 -2.38 13.87
N LEU A 444 25.65 -2.05 14.10
CA LEU A 444 26.16 -0.68 14.08
C LEU A 444 27.25 -0.53 13.01
N PRO A 445 27.06 0.31 11.96
CA PRO A 445 28.11 0.57 10.98
C PRO A 445 29.34 1.21 11.64
N ARG A 446 30.51 0.59 11.45
CA ARG A 446 31.77 1.00 12.12
C ARG A 446 32.20 2.42 11.77
N GLU A 447 31.82 2.91 10.58
CA GLU A 447 32.07 4.28 10.13
C GLU A 447 31.51 5.33 11.10
N GLN A 448 30.34 5.06 11.71
CA GLN A 448 29.68 5.99 12.64
C GLN A 448 30.41 6.14 13.98
N VAL A 449 31.20 5.14 14.37
CA VAL A 449 31.91 5.06 15.67
C VAL A 449 33.41 4.87 15.50
N ALA A 450 33.97 5.29 14.36
CA ALA A 450 35.35 4.95 13.97
C ALA A 450 36.40 5.50 14.96
N GLU A 451 36.24 6.72 15.47
CA GLU A 451 37.16 7.32 16.45
C GLU A 451 36.98 6.73 17.86
N GLU A 452 35.73 6.53 18.28
CA GLU A 452 35.40 5.89 19.56
C GLU A 452 36.03 4.48 19.63
N VAL A 453 35.87 3.69 18.57
CA VAL A 453 36.45 2.35 18.45
C VAL A 453 37.98 2.36 18.39
N LYS A 454 38.63 3.41 17.86
CA LYS A 454 40.09 3.58 17.95
C LYS A 454 40.53 3.88 19.40
N SER A 455 39.80 4.74 20.10
CA SER A 455 40.10 5.18 21.47
C SER A 455 39.80 4.15 22.57
N LEU A 456 38.90 3.18 22.30
CA LEU A 456 38.59 2.07 23.21
C LEU A 456 39.85 1.30 23.66
N SER A 457 39.97 1.07 24.96
CA SER A 457 41.03 0.23 25.53
C SER A 457 40.84 -1.25 25.15
N GLN A 458 41.89 -2.05 25.33
CA GLN A 458 41.81 -3.50 25.07
C GLN A 458 40.94 -4.23 26.10
N ASP A 459 40.85 -3.71 27.33
CA ASP A 459 39.98 -4.23 28.39
C ASP A 459 38.49 -3.98 28.06
N ASP A 460 38.14 -2.76 27.65
CA ASP A 460 36.79 -2.39 27.22
C ASP A 460 36.32 -3.20 26.01
N ARG A 461 37.22 -3.46 25.06
CA ARG A 461 36.96 -4.39 23.93
C ARG A 461 36.79 -5.83 24.39
N GLY A 462 37.44 -6.24 25.48
CA GLY A 462 37.24 -7.53 26.14
C GLY A 462 35.82 -7.62 26.72
N LYS A 463 35.42 -6.62 27.51
CA LYS A 463 34.08 -6.51 28.10
C LYS A 463 32.97 -6.51 27.06
N LEU A 464 33.09 -5.72 25.99
CA LEU A 464 32.11 -5.72 24.89
C LEU A 464 32.02 -7.07 24.15
N ARG A 465 33.12 -7.82 24.02
CA ARG A 465 33.11 -9.19 23.48
C ARG A 465 32.45 -10.19 24.42
N ALA A 466 32.59 -10.02 25.74
CA ALA A 466 31.89 -10.84 26.73
C ALA A 466 30.36 -10.66 26.63
N HIS A 467 29.90 -9.44 26.32
CA HIS A 467 28.52 -9.12 25.95
C HIS A 467 28.14 -9.54 24.50
N GLY A 468 28.95 -10.37 23.84
CA GLY A 468 28.64 -10.97 22.53
C GLY A 468 28.91 -10.09 21.30
N VAL A 469 29.44 -8.88 21.47
CA VAL A 469 29.73 -7.96 20.35
C VAL A 469 30.97 -8.42 19.57
N ARG A 470 30.81 -8.59 18.25
CA ARG A 470 31.92 -8.78 17.32
C ARG A 470 32.31 -7.46 16.66
N PHE A 471 33.62 -7.23 16.59
CA PHE A 471 34.23 -6.07 15.93
C PHE A 471 34.68 -6.47 14.51
N GLY A 472 33.80 -6.30 13.54
CA GLY A 472 34.11 -6.48 12.12
C GLY A 472 34.98 -5.37 11.53
N ALA A 473 35.40 -5.55 10.29
CA ALA A 473 36.00 -4.52 9.47
C ALA A 473 34.99 -3.41 9.11
N PHE A 474 33.71 -3.76 8.87
CA PHE A 474 32.69 -2.79 8.46
C PHE A 474 31.60 -2.52 9.50
N HIS A 475 31.28 -3.47 10.38
CA HIS A 475 30.24 -3.33 11.41
C HIS A 475 30.70 -3.83 12.78
N LEU A 476 30.13 -3.22 13.81
CA LEU A 476 30.03 -3.83 15.13
C LEU A 476 28.66 -4.50 15.21
N PHE A 477 28.61 -5.79 15.52
CA PHE A 477 27.35 -6.53 15.52
C PHE A 477 27.35 -7.71 16.50
N VAL A 478 26.16 -8.16 16.91
CA VAL A 478 26.00 -9.35 17.76
C VAL A 478 25.48 -10.53 16.91
N PRO A 479 26.30 -11.57 16.64
CA PRO A 479 25.91 -12.64 15.71
C PRO A 479 24.66 -13.42 16.10
N ALA A 480 24.35 -13.54 17.39
CA ALA A 480 23.17 -14.24 17.88
C ALA A 480 21.85 -13.60 17.39
N LEU A 481 21.87 -12.28 17.11
CA LEU A 481 20.72 -11.50 16.67
C LEU A 481 20.41 -11.62 15.16
N LEU A 482 21.27 -12.31 14.42
CA LEU A 482 21.11 -12.60 12.98
C LEU A 482 20.32 -13.91 12.72
N LYS A 483 19.91 -14.61 13.78
CA LYS A 483 19.02 -15.78 13.68
C LYS A 483 17.60 -15.35 13.29
N PRO A 484 16.85 -16.14 12.51
CA PRO A 484 15.53 -15.74 11.97
C PRO A 484 14.57 -15.14 13.01
N ALA A 485 14.31 -15.85 14.12
CA ALA A 485 13.40 -15.38 15.18
C ALA A 485 13.85 -14.05 15.82
N ALA A 486 15.16 -13.85 16.02
CA ALA A 486 15.68 -12.59 16.53
C ALA A 486 15.55 -11.47 15.51
N THR A 487 15.80 -11.74 14.22
CA THR A 487 15.63 -10.77 13.13
C THR A 487 14.17 -10.35 12.97
N GLU A 488 13.22 -11.28 13.01
CA GLU A 488 11.78 -10.99 12.93
C GLU A 488 11.31 -10.10 14.09
N LEU A 489 11.73 -10.41 15.32
CA LEU A 489 11.38 -9.60 16.49
C LEU A 489 12.06 -8.21 16.47
N ARG A 490 13.31 -8.12 16.01
CA ARG A 490 14.01 -6.83 15.80
C ARG A 490 13.29 -5.96 14.76
N LEU A 491 12.80 -6.55 13.68
CA LEU A 491 12.01 -5.85 12.65
C LEU A 491 10.66 -5.37 13.19
N LEU A 492 9.98 -6.18 14.00
CA LEU A 492 8.75 -5.78 14.68
C LEU A 492 9.00 -4.56 15.60
N LEU A 493 9.96 -4.65 16.52
CA LEU A 493 10.28 -3.56 17.46
C LEU A 493 10.71 -2.27 16.74
N TRP A 494 11.51 -2.38 15.67
CA TRP A 494 11.88 -1.25 14.82
C TRP A 494 10.68 -0.65 14.08
N GLY A 495 9.80 -1.49 13.54
CA GLY A 495 8.57 -1.07 12.87
C GLY A 495 7.61 -0.34 13.83
N LEU A 496 7.48 -0.83 15.07
CA LEU A 496 6.70 -0.17 16.12
C LEU A 496 7.24 1.24 16.41
N GLN A 497 8.56 1.39 16.52
CA GLN A 497 9.19 2.68 16.75
C GLN A 497 8.93 3.67 15.60
N LEU A 498 9.02 3.21 14.34
CA LEU A 498 8.70 4.05 13.17
C LEU A 498 7.20 4.42 13.08
N ALA A 499 6.32 3.51 13.50
CA ALA A 499 4.88 3.78 13.60
C ALA A 499 4.57 4.85 14.65
N ARG A 500 5.25 4.81 15.81
CA ARG A 500 5.15 5.87 16.84
C ARG A 500 5.61 7.24 16.35
N GLU A 501 6.56 7.27 15.43
CA GLU A 501 7.02 8.52 14.78
C GLU A 501 6.10 9.00 13.65
N GLY A 502 5.02 8.27 13.31
CA GLY A 502 4.11 8.59 12.20
C GLY A 502 4.75 8.40 10.82
N ARG A 503 5.84 7.62 10.73
CA ARG A 503 6.67 7.48 9.52
C ARG A 503 6.46 6.17 8.76
N PHE A 504 5.69 5.25 9.33
CA PHE A 504 5.50 3.91 8.78
C PHE A 504 4.23 3.24 9.32
N GLU A 505 3.57 2.45 8.49
CA GLU A 505 2.45 1.60 8.90
C GLU A 505 2.93 0.15 9.05
N LEU A 506 2.73 -0.43 10.24
CA LEU A 506 3.24 -1.76 10.58
C LEU A 506 2.70 -2.89 9.67
N ALA A 507 1.50 -2.72 9.11
CA ALA A 507 0.91 -3.63 8.14
C ALA A 507 1.75 -3.76 6.85
N ASN A 508 2.46 -2.69 6.47
CA ASN A 508 3.27 -2.63 5.26
C ASN A 508 4.72 -3.13 5.48
N LEU A 509 5.03 -3.75 6.63
CA LEU A 509 6.37 -4.25 6.95
C LEU A 509 6.85 -5.27 5.88
N PRO A 510 7.93 -5.01 5.12
CA PRO A 510 8.40 -5.92 4.09
C PRO A 510 8.90 -7.25 4.69
N LEU A 511 8.85 -8.32 3.90
CA LEU A 511 9.43 -9.61 4.30
C LEU A 511 10.96 -9.53 4.31
N PRO A 512 11.65 -10.05 5.34
CA PRO A 512 13.11 -10.16 5.31
C PRO A 512 13.55 -11.12 4.19
N PRO A 513 14.79 -11.00 3.68
CA PRO A 513 15.36 -11.99 2.77
C PRO A 513 15.27 -13.41 3.37
N GLY A 514 14.94 -14.38 2.52
CA GLY A 514 14.68 -15.77 2.94
C GLY A 514 15.83 -16.43 3.70
N GLN A 515 15.49 -17.40 4.55
CA GLN A 515 16.45 -18.08 5.41
C GLN A 515 17.58 -18.73 4.59
N GLY A 516 18.83 -18.54 5.04
CA GLY A 516 20.03 -19.06 4.37
C GLY A 516 20.59 -18.21 3.23
N LEU A 517 19.86 -17.24 2.67
CA LEU A 517 20.37 -16.39 1.58
C LEU A 517 21.50 -15.46 2.04
N THR A 518 22.70 -15.67 1.51
CA THR A 518 23.93 -14.89 1.78
C THR A 518 23.88 -13.49 1.13
N SER A 519 23.24 -13.37 -0.03
CA SER A 519 22.89 -12.09 -0.65
C SER A 519 21.53 -12.16 -1.36
N ALA A 520 20.93 -10.99 -1.60
CA ALA A 520 19.69 -10.82 -2.35
C ALA A 520 19.75 -9.53 -3.19
N ILE A 521 18.78 -9.31 -4.08
CA ILE A 521 18.64 -8.06 -4.83
C ILE A 521 18.20 -6.94 -3.88
N PHE A 522 18.71 -5.72 -4.07
CA PHE A 522 18.32 -4.55 -3.29
C PHE A 522 16.98 -3.97 -3.79
N ASP A 523 15.91 -4.15 -3.01
CA ASP A 523 14.63 -3.52 -3.28
C ASP A 523 14.60 -2.07 -2.74
N ARG A 524 14.41 -1.13 -3.66
CA ARG A 524 14.37 0.31 -3.41
C ARG A 524 13.05 0.80 -2.82
N SER A 525 12.00 -0.03 -2.80
CA SER A 525 10.72 0.26 -2.14
C SER A 525 10.81 0.18 -0.60
N THR A 526 11.81 -0.56 -0.09
CA THR A 526 11.95 -0.82 1.35
C THR A 526 12.28 0.45 2.16
N PRO A 527 11.78 0.60 3.40
CA PRO A 527 12.05 1.79 4.20
C PRO A 527 13.52 1.90 4.61
N ARG A 528 14.03 3.13 4.70
CA ARG A 528 15.44 3.41 5.07
C ARG A 528 15.77 2.80 6.44
N GLY A 529 16.76 1.90 6.47
CA GLY A 529 17.21 1.21 7.67
C GLY A 529 16.77 -0.26 7.75
N PHE A 530 15.74 -0.66 6.99
CA PHE A 530 15.18 -2.03 6.98
C PHE A 530 16.27 -3.12 6.89
N TYR A 531 17.10 -3.07 5.84
CA TYR A 531 18.15 -4.07 5.64
C TYR A 531 19.19 -4.10 6.77
N GLY A 532 19.50 -2.97 7.41
CA GLY A 532 20.41 -2.93 8.56
C GLY A 532 19.85 -3.70 9.76
N VAL A 533 18.55 -3.55 10.03
CA VAL A 533 17.85 -4.34 11.06
C VAL A 533 17.76 -5.81 10.66
N CYS A 534 17.50 -6.13 9.38
CA CYS A 534 17.60 -7.49 8.85
C CYS A 534 18.98 -8.14 9.01
N GLY A 535 20.05 -7.36 9.26
CA GLY A 535 21.43 -7.86 9.31
C GLY A 535 22.13 -7.93 7.96
N TYR A 536 21.70 -7.11 7.00
CA TYR A 536 22.24 -6.99 5.64
C TYR A 536 22.80 -5.59 5.40
N ARG A 537 23.91 -5.49 4.66
CA ARG A 537 24.42 -4.23 4.11
C ARG A 537 23.99 -4.08 2.65
N ILE A 538 23.59 -2.86 2.26
CA ILE A 538 23.38 -2.50 0.85
C ILE A 538 24.76 -2.33 0.19
N CYS A 539 24.98 -3.06 -0.90
CA CYS A 539 26.24 -3.15 -1.65
C CYS A 539 25.93 -3.00 -3.16
N GLY A 540 25.74 -1.77 -3.62
CA GLY A 540 25.33 -1.49 -5.00
C GLY A 540 23.88 -1.93 -5.27
N ASN A 541 23.68 -2.82 -6.24
CA ASN A 541 22.36 -3.38 -6.59
C ASN A 541 21.98 -4.63 -5.77
N ARG A 542 22.85 -5.12 -4.88
CA ARG A 542 22.59 -6.26 -4.00
C ARG A 542 22.63 -5.86 -2.53
N VAL A 543 22.03 -6.67 -1.69
CA VAL A 543 22.19 -6.65 -0.23
C VAL A 543 22.93 -7.91 0.20
N VAL A 544 23.89 -7.80 1.11
CA VAL A 544 24.76 -8.91 1.57
C VAL A 544 24.66 -9.05 3.08
N ARG A 545 24.53 -10.28 3.58
CA ARG A 545 24.54 -10.56 5.02
C ARG A 545 25.82 -10.08 5.68
N ILE A 546 25.69 -9.39 6.82
CA ILE A 546 26.83 -8.80 7.53
C ILE A 546 27.80 -9.87 8.04
N ASP A 547 27.32 -11.01 8.53
CA ASP A 547 28.21 -12.09 8.99
C ASP A 547 29.04 -12.71 7.87
N MET A 548 28.53 -12.75 6.64
CA MET A 548 29.31 -13.15 5.45
C MET A 548 30.25 -12.02 4.99
N LEU A 549 29.77 -10.78 5.00
CA LEU A 549 30.56 -9.61 4.61
C LEU A 549 31.83 -9.44 5.47
N GLU A 550 31.72 -9.69 6.78
CA GLU A 550 32.87 -9.63 7.68
C GLU A 550 33.82 -10.83 7.50
N ARG A 551 33.30 -12.05 7.20
CA ARG A 551 34.15 -13.20 6.83
C ARG A 551 34.92 -12.95 5.53
N LEU A 552 34.27 -12.32 4.54
CA LEU A 552 34.94 -11.88 3.31
C LEU A 552 36.05 -10.87 3.65
N ALA A 553 35.78 -9.91 4.54
CA ALA A 553 36.76 -8.93 4.98
C ALA A 553 37.98 -9.59 5.65
N ASP A 554 37.77 -10.59 6.51
CA ASP A 554 38.85 -11.36 7.15
C ASP A 554 39.67 -12.14 6.10
N LEU A 555 39.02 -12.85 5.17
CA LEU A 555 39.70 -13.57 4.06
C LEU A 555 40.53 -12.64 3.15
N ILE A 556 40.01 -11.44 2.87
CA ILE A 556 40.75 -10.41 2.12
C ILE A 556 41.93 -9.90 2.96
N ARG A 557 41.70 -9.64 4.25
CA ARG A 557 42.72 -9.10 5.17
C ARG A 557 43.90 -10.06 5.34
N GLU A 558 43.64 -11.35 5.48
CA GLU A 558 44.68 -12.39 5.53
C GLU A 558 45.57 -12.36 4.28
N ARG A 559 44.99 -12.16 3.09
CA ARG A 559 45.71 -12.12 1.81
C ARG A 559 46.44 -10.80 1.56
N VAL A 560 45.83 -9.67 1.94
CA VAL A 560 46.39 -8.32 1.79
C VAL A 560 47.53 -8.06 2.78
N PHE A 561 47.43 -8.54 4.01
CA PHE A 561 48.43 -8.34 5.05
C PHE A 561 49.28 -9.60 5.32
N TRP A 562 49.25 -10.58 4.41
CA TRP A 562 50.06 -11.79 4.51
C TRP A 562 51.55 -11.46 4.64
N ARG A 563 52.21 -12.15 5.57
CA ARG A 563 53.67 -12.17 5.72
C ARG A 563 54.07 -13.59 6.10
N PRO A 564 55.14 -14.15 5.51
CA PRO A 564 55.63 -15.46 5.90
C PRO A 564 56.04 -15.44 7.37
N ARG A 565 55.51 -16.37 8.16
CA ARG A 565 55.92 -16.59 9.56
C ARG A 565 57.14 -17.51 9.63
N ILE A 566 57.31 -18.36 8.62
CA ILE A 566 58.45 -19.26 8.40
C ILE A 566 58.92 -19.04 6.95
N PRO A 567 60.23 -19.06 6.62
CA PRO A 567 60.73 -18.77 5.28
C PRO A 567 60.16 -19.65 4.14
N GLU A 568 59.68 -20.85 4.47
CA GLU A 568 59.19 -21.87 3.54
C GLU A 568 57.64 -21.88 3.42
N GLU A 569 56.95 -20.96 4.11
CA GLU A 569 55.49 -20.89 4.10
C GLU A 569 54.96 -20.36 2.74
N GLN A 570 54.25 -21.21 1.99
CA GLN A 570 53.70 -20.83 0.68
C GLN A 570 52.64 -19.72 0.81
N ARG A 571 52.68 -18.76 -0.13
CA ARG A 571 51.75 -17.63 -0.15
C ARG A 571 50.31 -18.11 -0.46
N PRO A 572 49.29 -17.71 0.32
CA PRO A 572 47.90 -18.10 0.08
C PRO A 572 47.39 -17.72 -1.31
N ALA A 573 46.58 -18.60 -1.91
CA ALA A 573 45.95 -18.37 -3.21
C ALA A 573 45.16 -17.04 -3.22
N GLY A 574 45.42 -16.22 -4.24
CA GLY A 574 44.85 -14.89 -4.38
C GLY A 574 45.57 -13.76 -3.63
N SER A 575 46.65 -14.00 -2.87
CA SER A 575 47.46 -12.92 -2.29
C SER A 575 48.46 -12.36 -3.31
N VAL A 576 48.52 -11.02 -3.44
CA VAL A 576 49.41 -10.33 -4.40
C VAL A 576 50.44 -9.47 -3.66
N GLU A 577 51.69 -9.57 -4.12
CA GLU A 577 52.82 -8.84 -3.57
C GLU A 577 52.64 -7.32 -3.61
N GLY A 578 52.83 -6.69 -2.46
CA GLY A 578 52.56 -5.26 -2.22
C GLY A 578 51.27 -5.00 -1.41
N GLY A 579 50.45 -6.01 -1.15
CA GLY A 579 49.22 -5.90 -0.36
C GLY A 579 47.96 -5.68 -1.20
N GLY A 580 47.88 -6.34 -2.35
CA GLY A 580 46.65 -6.49 -3.13
C GLY A 580 46.15 -7.94 -3.05
N PHE A 581 44.98 -8.20 -3.61
CA PHE A 581 44.45 -9.55 -3.77
C PHE A 581 43.80 -9.75 -5.15
N ALA A 582 43.76 -10.99 -5.63
CA ALA A 582 42.96 -11.40 -6.77
C ALA A 582 41.70 -12.13 -6.27
N ILE A 583 40.61 -12.06 -7.04
CA ILE A 583 39.36 -12.75 -6.72
C ILE A 583 39.59 -14.26 -6.85
N ILE A 584 39.10 -15.04 -5.88
CA ILE A 584 39.13 -16.50 -5.89
C ILE A 584 37.71 -17.08 -5.77
N PRO A 585 37.45 -18.31 -6.23
CA PRO A 585 36.12 -18.94 -6.17
C PRO A 585 35.47 -18.91 -4.77
N ASP A 586 36.26 -19.16 -3.71
CA ASP A 586 35.79 -19.17 -2.32
C ASP A 586 35.13 -17.84 -1.90
N MET A 587 35.64 -16.70 -2.39
CA MET A 587 35.10 -15.38 -2.07
C MET A 587 33.73 -15.15 -2.72
N MET A 588 33.55 -15.61 -3.96
CA MET A 588 32.27 -15.54 -4.68
C MET A 588 31.24 -16.50 -4.07
N SER A 589 31.67 -17.72 -3.74
CA SER A 589 30.84 -18.74 -3.07
C SER A 589 30.30 -18.23 -1.73
N LEU A 590 31.15 -17.60 -0.90
CA LEU A 590 30.78 -17.11 0.42
C LEU A 590 29.70 -16.00 0.40
N VAL A 591 29.66 -15.19 -0.66
CA VAL A 591 28.67 -14.10 -0.84
C VAL A 591 27.45 -14.53 -1.68
N GLY A 592 27.55 -15.66 -2.40
CA GLY A 592 26.49 -16.15 -3.27
C GLY A 592 26.26 -15.30 -4.52
N CYS A 593 27.33 -14.74 -5.10
CA CYS A 593 27.27 -13.98 -6.35
C CYS A 593 28.62 -14.06 -7.11
N SER A 594 28.60 -13.87 -8.42
CA SER A 594 29.77 -13.98 -9.30
C SER A 594 29.85 -12.82 -10.30
N GLY A 595 30.99 -12.72 -11.01
CA GLY A 595 31.18 -11.72 -12.08
C GLY A 595 31.04 -10.27 -11.62
N GLU A 596 30.42 -9.44 -12.47
CA GLU A 596 30.28 -8.00 -12.27
C GLU A 596 29.54 -7.62 -10.97
N GLU A 597 28.63 -8.46 -10.48
CA GLU A 597 27.93 -8.23 -9.22
C GLU A 597 28.89 -8.25 -8.02
N PHE A 598 29.83 -9.20 -8.01
CA PHE A 598 30.83 -9.33 -6.96
C PHE A 598 31.83 -8.16 -7.02
N GLU A 599 32.20 -7.71 -8.22
CA GLU A 599 32.96 -6.46 -8.38
C GLU A 599 32.21 -5.24 -7.83
N GLY A 600 30.90 -5.14 -8.10
CA GLY A 600 30.05 -4.07 -7.57
C GLY A 600 30.06 -4.04 -6.04
N ILE A 601 30.03 -5.21 -5.40
CA ILE A 601 30.18 -5.34 -3.94
C ILE A 601 31.55 -4.85 -3.50
N LEU A 602 32.66 -5.33 -4.10
CA LEU A 602 34.01 -4.86 -3.74
C LEU A 602 34.18 -3.34 -3.89
N ARG A 603 33.66 -2.74 -4.98
CA ARG A 603 33.66 -1.28 -5.19
C ARG A 603 32.87 -0.55 -4.09
N SER A 604 31.73 -1.11 -3.65
CA SER A 604 30.93 -0.54 -2.54
C SER A 604 31.59 -0.66 -1.16
N LEU A 605 32.59 -1.53 -1.03
CA LEU A 605 33.42 -1.71 0.18
C LEU A 605 34.73 -0.92 0.13
N ASP A 606 34.82 0.10 -0.74
CA ASP A 606 36.00 0.95 -0.93
C ASP A 606 37.25 0.24 -1.49
N PHE A 607 37.11 -0.95 -2.11
CA PHE A 607 38.20 -1.58 -2.87
C PHE A 607 38.28 -1.05 -4.30
N ARG A 608 39.49 -0.98 -4.85
CA ARG A 608 39.79 -0.50 -6.21
C ARG A 608 40.46 -1.56 -7.06
N LEU A 609 39.92 -1.78 -8.25
CA LEU A 609 40.50 -2.63 -9.29
C LEU A 609 41.69 -1.93 -9.95
N GLN A 610 42.75 -2.69 -10.21
CA GLN A 610 43.87 -2.33 -11.08
C GLN A 610 44.26 -3.53 -11.95
N LYS A 611 44.27 -3.35 -13.27
CA LYS A 611 44.87 -4.34 -14.19
C LYS A 611 46.39 -4.22 -14.11
N ARG A 612 47.08 -5.34 -13.80
CA ARG A 612 48.53 -5.40 -13.66
C ARG A 612 49.07 -6.54 -14.50
N LYS A 613 50.03 -6.23 -15.38
CA LYS A 613 50.86 -7.24 -16.04
C LYS A 613 51.78 -7.88 -15.01
N VAL A 614 51.64 -9.18 -14.79
CA VAL A 614 52.48 -9.97 -13.88
C VAL A 614 53.04 -11.16 -14.64
N LYS A 615 54.33 -11.39 -14.46
CA LYS A 615 55.02 -12.55 -15.02
C LYS A 615 54.41 -13.82 -14.42
N ARG A 616 53.96 -14.73 -15.27
CA ARG A 616 53.28 -15.98 -14.86
C ARG A 616 54.10 -16.67 -13.75
N PRO A 617 53.53 -16.94 -12.56
CA PRO A 617 54.22 -17.78 -11.58
C PRO A 617 54.52 -19.12 -12.23
N ALA A 618 55.75 -19.62 -12.11
CA ALA A 618 56.08 -20.95 -12.57
C ALA A 618 55.12 -21.93 -11.90
N ALA A 619 54.33 -22.65 -12.69
CA ALA A 619 53.47 -23.70 -12.16
C ALA A 619 54.37 -24.70 -11.43
N ALA A 620 54.02 -25.05 -10.19
CA ALA A 620 54.59 -26.24 -9.57
C ALA A 620 54.29 -27.40 -10.52
N VAL A 621 55.35 -28.03 -11.02
CA VAL A 621 55.26 -29.11 -12.00
C VAL A 621 54.44 -30.23 -11.37
N PRO A 622 53.27 -30.62 -11.93
CA PRO A 622 52.68 -31.88 -11.56
C PRO A 622 53.63 -32.99 -12.02
N ASP A 623 53.99 -33.89 -11.11
CA ASP A 623 54.82 -35.04 -11.45
C ASP A 623 54.25 -35.83 -12.63
N ALA A 624 55.15 -36.41 -13.42
CA ALA A 624 54.88 -36.95 -14.74
C ALA A 624 53.77 -38.03 -14.76
N PRO A 625 53.04 -38.19 -15.89
CA PRO A 625 51.83 -39.01 -15.92
C PRO A 625 52.14 -40.50 -15.77
N VAL A 626 51.45 -41.16 -14.83
CA VAL A 626 51.30 -42.62 -14.85
C VAL A 626 50.13 -42.95 -15.78
N THR A 627 50.46 -43.55 -16.92
CA THR A 627 49.51 -44.03 -17.92
C THR A 627 48.59 -45.12 -17.33
N VAL A 628 47.27 -44.91 -17.38
CA VAL A 628 46.31 -46.02 -17.37
C VAL A 628 45.29 -45.77 -18.49
N GLN A 629 45.12 -46.78 -19.34
CA GLN A 629 44.29 -46.72 -20.53
C GLN A 629 42.80 -46.71 -20.17
N SER A 630 42.01 -45.95 -20.92
CA SER A 630 40.55 -46.12 -20.93
C SER A 630 40.17 -47.15 -21.99
N THR A 631 39.59 -48.27 -21.55
CA THR A 631 38.85 -49.22 -22.39
C THR A 631 37.47 -49.47 -21.78
N SER A 632 36.48 -49.65 -22.64
CA SER A 632 35.04 -49.59 -22.38
C SER A 632 34.41 -50.85 -21.78
N ASP A 633 33.39 -50.63 -20.92
CA ASP A 633 32.20 -51.48 -20.68
C ASP A 633 32.37 -52.93 -20.14
N PRO A 634 31.29 -53.57 -19.64
CA PRO A 634 30.23 -53.06 -18.76
C PRO A 634 30.03 -54.00 -17.54
N ALA A 635 29.18 -53.64 -16.55
CA ALA A 635 28.91 -54.53 -15.41
C ALA A 635 27.47 -54.49 -14.84
N ALA A 636 26.87 -55.68 -14.80
CA ALA A 636 25.81 -56.18 -13.91
C ALA A 636 26.05 -57.70 -13.75
N PRO A 637 25.42 -58.47 -12.82
CA PRO A 637 24.39 -58.11 -11.82
C PRO A 637 24.63 -58.71 -10.38
N VAL A 638 23.62 -58.60 -9.48
CA VAL A 638 23.35 -59.37 -8.21
C VAL A 638 24.43 -59.42 -7.10
N GLU A 639 24.18 -59.49 -5.79
CA GLU A 639 23.00 -59.49 -4.89
C GLU A 639 23.48 -58.98 -3.48
N GLY A 640 22.68 -58.72 -2.43
CA GLY A 640 21.25 -58.93 -2.13
C GLY A 640 20.92 -58.51 -0.67
N ALA A 641 19.86 -59.11 -0.07
CA ALA A 641 19.42 -59.00 1.35
C ALA A 641 18.89 -57.64 1.89
N ALA A 642 17.57 -57.59 2.14
CA ALA A 642 16.84 -56.57 2.91
C ALA A 642 16.69 -57.00 4.41
N PRO A 643 15.93 -56.28 5.28
CA PRO A 643 14.45 -56.37 5.24
C PRO A 643 13.65 -55.07 5.51
N ASP A 644 12.39 -55.13 5.08
CA ASP A 644 11.13 -54.49 5.54
C ASP A 644 11.07 -52.99 5.94
N ALA A 645 10.24 -52.08 5.39
CA ALA A 645 8.91 -52.07 4.75
C ALA A 645 7.72 -51.69 5.67
N VAL A 646 7.12 -50.51 5.41
CA VAL A 646 5.66 -50.23 5.52
C VAL A 646 5.28 -49.23 4.42
N ALA A 647 4.08 -49.35 3.84
CA ALA A 647 3.64 -48.65 2.63
C ALA A 647 2.88 -47.33 2.88
N GLY A 648 2.73 -46.53 1.81
CA GLY A 648 1.93 -45.31 1.76
C GLY A 648 1.74 -44.82 0.32
N GLU A 649 0.66 -45.27 -0.32
CA GLU A 649 0.31 -45.05 -1.73
C GLU A 649 -0.55 -43.78 -1.92
N VAL A 650 -0.26 -42.93 -2.92
CA VAL A 650 -1.25 -42.34 -3.86
C VAL A 650 -0.54 -41.89 -5.15
N ALA A 651 -1.15 -42.12 -6.31
CA ALA A 651 -0.68 -41.65 -7.62
C ALA A 651 -1.21 -40.25 -7.99
N ALA A 652 -0.48 -39.55 -8.87
CA ALA A 652 -1.03 -38.45 -9.67
C ALA A 652 -0.38 -38.43 -11.07
N THR A 653 -1.22 -38.46 -12.10
CA THR A 653 -0.86 -38.43 -13.52
C THR A 653 -0.51 -37.02 -13.99
N ALA A 654 0.39 -36.92 -14.98
CA ALA A 654 0.63 -35.68 -15.73
C ALA A 654 0.81 -35.99 -17.22
N GLU A 655 -0.10 -35.50 -18.06
CA GLU A 655 0.00 -35.57 -19.52
C GLU A 655 0.44 -34.22 -20.12
N ALA A 656 1.26 -34.33 -21.16
CA ALA A 656 1.26 -33.52 -22.39
C ALA A 656 1.41 -31.97 -22.35
N SER A 657 2.60 -31.55 -22.82
CA SER A 657 2.78 -30.69 -24.01
C SER A 657 2.36 -29.21 -24.01
N ALA A 658 3.35 -28.34 -24.20
CA ALA A 658 3.40 -27.41 -25.35
C ALA A 658 4.84 -26.86 -25.54
N GLU A 659 5.40 -27.03 -26.74
CA GLU A 659 6.62 -26.34 -27.17
C GLU A 659 6.32 -24.90 -27.59
N ILE A 660 7.26 -23.98 -27.37
CA ILE A 660 7.32 -22.70 -28.11
C ILE A 660 8.74 -22.54 -28.66
N VAL A 661 8.83 -22.51 -29.98
CA VAL A 661 10.06 -22.25 -30.74
C VAL A 661 10.32 -20.74 -30.78
N VAL A 662 11.55 -20.32 -30.49
CA VAL A 662 12.07 -19.02 -30.94
C VAL A 662 13.43 -19.27 -31.59
N THR A 663 13.52 -18.92 -32.87
CA THR A 663 14.72 -19.05 -33.71
C THR A 663 15.66 -17.86 -33.48
N GLU A 664 16.96 -18.12 -33.36
CA GLU A 664 17.99 -17.08 -33.27
C GLU A 664 18.94 -17.20 -34.48
N GLU A 665 19.24 -16.06 -35.12
CA GLU A 665 19.82 -15.99 -36.47
C GLU A 665 21.28 -15.48 -36.41
N GLN A 666 22.23 -16.27 -36.94
CA GLN A 666 23.65 -15.89 -37.02
C GLN A 666 24.04 -15.35 -38.41
N PRO A 667 24.81 -14.25 -38.50
CA PRO A 667 25.52 -13.86 -39.72
C PRO A 667 26.98 -14.42 -39.77
N PRO A 668 27.63 -14.46 -40.95
CA PRO A 668 28.51 -15.57 -41.29
C PRO A 668 30.03 -15.32 -41.26
N VAL A 669 30.77 -16.43 -41.40
CA VAL A 669 32.23 -16.53 -41.50
C VAL A 669 32.74 -16.12 -42.90
N THR A 670 33.91 -15.48 -42.97
CA THR A 670 34.69 -15.32 -44.20
C THR A 670 36.16 -15.74 -44.00
N GLU A 671 36.59 -16.70 -44.81
CA GLU A 671 37.99 -17.02 -45.13
C GLU A 671 38.38 -16.21 -46.41
N PRO A 672 39.67 -16.06 -46.85
CA PRO A 672 40.48 -17.24 -47.24
C PRO A 672 42.03 -17.12 -47.40
N VAL A 673 42.64 -18.25 -47.81
CA VAL A 673 43.94 -18.50 -48.50
C VAL A 673 45.27 -18.23 -47.75
N ALA A 674 46.22 -19.17 -47.95
CA ALA A 674 47.61 -19.13 -47.51
C ALA A 674 48.62 -19.18 -48.69
N SER A 675 49.85 -18.67 -48.50
CA SER A 675 51.04 -19.13 -49.24
C SER A 675 52.38 -18.75 -48.59
N ASP A 676 53.26 -19.75 -48.47
CA ASP A 676 54.74 -19.75 -48.47
C ASP A 676 55.64 -19.24 -47.31
N ALA A 677 56.73 -20.00 -47.13
CA ALA A 677 57.88 -19.81 -46.23
C ALA A 677 58.98 -18.91 -46.88
N ASN A 678 60.08 -18.47 -46.26
CA ASN A 678 61.00 -19.08 -45.29
C ASN A 678 61.90 -17.94 -44.63
N PRO A 679 63.03 -18.15 -43.91
CA PRO A 679 63.06 -18.03 -42.43
C PRO A 679 64.02 -16.88 -41.92
N PRO A 680 64.72 -16.93 -40.75
CA PRO A 680 64.72 -15.83 -39.77
C PRO A 680 66.04 -15.03 -39.73
N PRO A 681 66.21 -14.05 -38.80
CA PRO A 681 66.91 -14.43 -37.56
C PRO A 681 66.45 -13.71 -36.25
N ASP A 682 66.49 -14.50 -35.18
CA ASP A 682 66.99 -14.16 -33.83
C ASP A 682 66.68 -12.76 -33.22
N GLN A 683 65.70 -12.71 -32.31
CA GLN A 683 65.75 -11.77 -31.18
C GLN A 683 64.81 -12.11 -30.01
N ALA A 684 65.43 -12.26 -28.83
CA ALA A 684 64.93 -12.01 -27.48
C ALA A 684 63.66 -12.73 -27.00
N ALA A 685 63.81 -13.43 -25.86
CA ALA A 685 62.71 -13.94 -25.04
C ALA A 685 61.72 -12.81 -24.69
N THR A 686 60.48 -12.95 -25.14
CA THR A 686 59.37 -12.13 -24.69
C THR A 686 58.84 -12.70 -23.37
N ASP A 687 58.78 -11.86 -22.34
CA ASP A 687 58.23 -12.25 -21.05
C ASP A 687 56.73 -12.56 -21.18
N ASP A 688 56.33 -13.78 -20.79
CA ASP A 688 54.94 -14.19 -20.58
C ASP A 688 54.31 -13.39 -19.43
N LEU A 689 53.90 -12.16 -19.76
CA LEU A 689 53.18 -11.23 -18.89
C LEU A 689 51.68 -11.46 -19.05
N VAL A 690 51.08 -12.14 -18.07
CA VAL A 690 49.62 -12.28 -17.98
C VAL A 690 49.06 -11.00 -17.35
N GLU A 691 48.01 -10.42 -17.94
CA GLU A 691 47.23 -9.38 -17.29
C GLU A 691 46.36 -10.02 -16.19
N ILE A 692 46.66 -9.70 -14.94
CA ILE A 692 45.83 -10.10 -13.80
C ILE A 692 45.12 -8.89 -13.20
N GLU A 693 43.92 -9.13 -12.70
CA GLU A 693 43.09 -8.14 -12.03
C GLU A 693 43.35 -8.16 -10.53
N VAL A 694 43.90 -7.05 -10.02
CA VAL A 694 44.33 -6.93 -8.62
C VAL A 694 43.49 -5.87 -7.92
N TRP A 695 42.91 -6.24 -6.79
CA TRP A 695 42.09 -5.40 -5.94
C TRP A 695 42.90 -4.87 -4.75
N TRP A 696 42.71 -3.59 -4.46
CA TRP A 696 43.44 -2.86 -3.43
C TRP A 696 42.48 -2.16 -2.47
N PRO A 697 42.69 -2.24 -1.14
CA PRO A 697 42.05 -1.33 -0.19
C PRO A 697 42.45 0.13 -0.48
N LYS A 698 41.52 1.07 -0.29
CA LYS A 698 41.66 2.53 -0.50
C LYS A 698 42.97 3.16 -0.01
N ASP A 699 43.50 2.69 1.13
CA ASP A 699 44.69 3.23 1.80
C ASP A 699 45.99 2.43 1.55
N THR A 700 45.94 1.41 0.69
CA THR A 700 47.02 0.44 0.45
C THR A 700 47.48 0.46 -1.02
N GLY A 701 48.70 -0.02 -1.28
CA GLY A 701 49.22 -0.15 -2.65
C GLY A 701 49.58 1.17 -3.33
N PRO A 702 49.50 1.26 -4.68
CA PRO A 702 49.96 2.42 -5.44
C PRO A 702 49.08 3.68 -5.27
N PHE A 703 47.92 3.56 -4.62
CA PHE A 703 46.98 4.66 -4.39
C PHE A 703 47.27 5.49 -3.14
N ARG A 704 48.23 5.06 -2.31
CA ARG A 704 48.65 5.77 -1.11
C ARG A 704 49.33 7.08 -1.50
N ARG A 705 48.68 8.24 -1.25
CA ARG A 705 49.30 9.56 -1.48
C ARG A 705 50.63 9.63 -0.72
N ARG A 706 51.73 9.64 -1.47
CA ARG A 706 53.09 9.86 -0.95
C ARG A 706 53.17 11.29 -0.43
N THR A 707 52.91 11.50 0.86
CA THR A 707 53.29 12.75 1.53
C THR A 707 54.78 12.94 1.32
N GLU A 708 55.15 13.99 0.59
CA GLU A 708 56.54 14.26 0.23
C GLU A 708 57.36 14.49 1.49
N LYS A 709 58.17 13.48 1.81
CA LYS A 709 59.16 13.54 2.87
C LYS A 709 60.29 14.43 2.35
N LYS A 710 60.18 15.75 2.59
CA LYS A 710 61.23 16.72 2.25
C LYS A 710 62.55 16.23 2.82
N GLU A 711 63.53 16.02 1.95
CA GLU A 711 64.85 15.53 2.34
C GLU A 711 65.56 16.54 3.25
N ALA A 712 66.34 16.03 4.20
CA ALA A 712 67.11 16.83 5.13
C ALA A 712 68.60 16.60 4.91
N ARG A 713 69.42 17.67 4.97
CA ARG A 713 70.85 17.69 5.39
C ARG A 713 71.45 19.12 5.27
N PRO A 714 72.55 19.47 5.97
CA PRO A 714 72.77 19.37 7.43
C PRO A 714 73.42 20.69 7.99
N PRO A 715 74.31 20.73 9.02
CA PRO A 715 73.87 20.89 10.42
C PRO A 715 74.62 21.95 11.27
N ARG A 716 73.99 22.37 12.40
CA ARG A 716 74.58 23.05 13.60
C ARG A 716 75.11 24.48 13.35
N ARG A 717 75.19 25.38 14.34
CA ARG A 717 75.47 25.19 15.78
C ARG A 717 74.98 26.39 16.63
N ASP A 718 74.67 26.12 17.92
CA ASP A 718 74.47 27.06 19.05
C ASP A 718 73.43 28.20 18.88
N GLY A 719 72.64 28.60 19.88
CA GLY A 719 72.53 28.17 21.27
C GLY A 719 71.93 29.33 22.09
N GLY A 720 71.03 29.06 23.04
CA GLY A 720 70.54 30.12 23.96
C GLY A 720 69.05 30.06 24.29
N ARG A 721 68.75 29.83 25.57
CA ARG A 721 67.44 30.11 26.18
C ARG A 721 67.25 31.63 26.29
N ARG A 722 66.04 32.15 26.08
CA ARG A 722 65.37 32.97 27.10
C ARG A 722 63.88 33.17 26.87
N ASN A 723 63.21 33.52 27.96
CA ASN A 723 61.77 33.64 28.16
C ASN A 723 61.46 35.11 28.52
N GLN A 724 60.41 35.70 27.94
CA GLN A 724 59.69 36.92 28.34
C GLN A 724 58.48 37.07 27.39
N GLN A 725 57.22 36.94 27.82
CA GLN A 725 56.38 37.86 28.61
C GLN A 725 56.07 39.23 27.98
N LYS A 726 54.75 39.43 27.74
CA LYS A 726 53.95 40.69 27.72
C LYS A 726 54.49 41.92 26.95
N ALA A 727 53.73 42.38 25.96
CA ALA A 727 52.75 43.47 26.14
C ALA A 727 51.92 43.75 24.86
N GLU A 728 50.69 44.23 25.04
CA GLU A 728 49.78 44.85 24.07
C GLU A 728 50.04 46.39 23.96
N PRO A 729 49.28 47.20 23.19
CA PRO A 729 48.76 47.09 21.81
C PRO A 729 49.01 48.40 20.98
N GLU A 730 48.13 48.71 20.00
CA GLU A 730 47.95 49.99 19.25
C GLU A 730 48.94 50.33 18.11
N ALA A 731 48.62 51.15 17.09
CA ALA A 731 47.36 51.45 16.36
C ALA A 731 47.68 52.33 15.11
N GLY A 732 46.78 52.37 14.10
CA GLY A 732 46.77 53.37 12.99
C GLY A 732 47.74 53.11 11.82
N ALA A 733 47.25 52.84 10.59
CA ALA A 733 46.82 53.81 9.55
C ALA A 733 47.93 54.02 8.48
N GLY A 734 47.68 54.22 7.17
CA GLY A 734 46.44 54.14 6.39
C GLY A 734 46.55 54.90 5.05
N SER A 735 46.41 54.22 3.89
CA SER A 735 46.24 54.78 2.51
C SER A 735 46.36 53.66 1.45
N ASP A 736 45.87 53.73 0.22
CA ASP A 736 44.59 54.12 -0.40
C ASP A 736 44.71 53.70 -1.90
N LYS A 737 43.76 52.87 -2.39
CA LYS A 737 43.20 52.60 -3.76
C LYS A 737 43.84 53.16 -5.07
N PRO A 738 43.38 52.74 -6.30
CA PRO A 738 42.48 51.64 -6.74
C PRO A 738 43.23 50.66 -7.72
N GLU A 739 42.71 49.71 -8.53
CA GLU A 739 41.38 49.53 -9.18
C GLU A 739 41.09 48.04 -9.59
N ARG A 740 39.80 47.80 -9.90
CA ARG A 740 39.03 46.62 -10.40
C ARG A 740 39.71 45.65 -11.39
N ALA A 741 39.23 44.40 -11.60
CA ALA A 741 38.22 43.57 -10.94
C ALA A 741 38.23 42.11 -11.46
N ARG A 742 37.77 41.15 -10.63
CA ARG A 742 36.85 40.00 -10.93
C ARG A 742 37.06 38.89 -9.89
N THR A 743 36.09 38.71 -9.00
CA THR A 743 35.95 37.48 -8.21
C THR A 743 34.49 37.34 -7.79
N GLU A 744 33.83 36.28 -8.22
CA GLU A 744 32.59 35.84 -7.58
C GLU A 744 32.95 35.31 -6.19
N LYS A 745 32.33 35.88 -5.15
CA LYS A 745 32.45 35.38 -3.78
C LYS A 745 31.12 34.87 -3.27
N GLN A 746 31.18 33.69 -2.69
CA GLN A 746 30.18 33.12 -1.79
C GLN A 746 29.73 34.15 -0.75
N ALA A 747 28.42 34.22 -0.50
CA ALA A 747 27.87 34.89 0.67
C ALA A 747 27.84 33.90 1.86
N PRO A 748 28.37 34.25 3.05
CA PRO A 748 28.23 33.44 4.25
C PRO A 748 26.85 33.65 4.91
N ARG A 749 26.43 32.66 5.70
CA ARG A 749 25.20 32.67 6.52
C ARG A 749 25.14 33.90 7.43
N ARG A 750 23.94 34.44 7.63
CA ARG A 750 23.67 35.58 8.52
C ARG A 750 22.69 35.15 9.62
N GLU A 751 23.01 35.52 10.86
CA GLU A 751 22.15 35.30 12.03
C GLU A 751 20.83 36.09 11.91
N GLU A 752 19.74 35.51 12.41
CA GLU A 752 18.43 36.13 12.42
C GLU A 752 18.32 37.21 13.50
N ARG A 753 18.35 38.48 13.08
CA ARG A 753 17.90 39.60 13.91
C ARG A 753 16.44 39.94 13.60
N ARG A 754 15.63 40.06 14.66
CA ARG A 754 14.23 40.48 14.64
C ARG A 754 14.05 41.78 13.86
N ARG A 755 13.00 41.87 13.03
CA ARG A 755 12.55 43.11 12.38
C ARG A 755 11.59 43.88 13.30
N PRO A 756 11.57 45.22 13.27
CA PRO A 756 10.62 46.02 14.05
C PRO A 756 9.22 45.99 13.43
N GLU A 757 8.20 46.09 14.29
CA GLU A 757 6.79 46.10 13.92
C GLU A 757 6.37 47.44 13.29
N LYS A 758 5.42 47.39 12.34
CA LYS A 758 4.67 48.57 11.89
C LYS A 758 3.50 48.81 12.86
N PRO A 759 3.16 50.07 13.21
CA PRO A 759 1.94 50.35 13.96
C PRO A 759 0.69 49.96 13.14
N PRO A 760 -0.36 49.42 13.78
CA PRO A 760 -1.59 49.01 13.09
C PRO A 760 -2.45 50.20 12.64
N ASP A 761 -3.19 49.98 11.55
CA ASP A 761 -4.13 50.94 10.98
C ASP A 761 -5.35 51.16 11.91
N PRO A 762 -5.68 52.40 12.30
CA PRO A 762 -6.75 52.68 13.26
C PRO A 762 -8.17 52.35 12.75
N ASN A 763 -8.37 52.03 11.47
CA ASN A 763 -9.67 51.63 10.92
C ASN A 763 -9.79 50.12 10.63
N SER A 764 -8.91 49.28 11.18
CA SER A 764 -9.05 47.81 11.09
C SER A 764 -10.21 47.27 11.96
N PRO A 765 -11.06 46.36 11.44
CA PRO A 765 -12.14 45.72 12.23
C PRO A 765 -11.66 45.02 13.51
N PHE A 766 -10.42 44.54 13.52
CA PHE A 766 -9.81 43.88 14.68
C PHE A 766 -9.43 44.86 15.81
N ALA A 767 -9.15 46.12 15.50
CA ALA A 767 -8.89 47.15 16.52
C ALA A 767 -10.18 47.52 17.27
N VAL A 768 -11.32 47.55 16.56
CA VAL A 768 -12.66 47.79 17.14
C VAL A 768 -13.05 46.65 18.10
N LEU A 769 -12.78 45.40 17.73
CA LEU A 769 -13.00 44.24 18.61
C LEU A 769 -12.08 44.24 19.84
N GLY A 770 -10.82 44.65 19.71
CA GLY A 770 -9.91 44.85 20.85
C GLY A 770 -10.44 45.86 21.86
N ALA A 771 -10.85 47.04 21.38
CA ALA A 771 -11.44 48.09 22.22
C ALA A 771 -12.79 47.69 22.86
N LEU A 772 -13.56 46.80 22.22
CA LEU A 772 -14.78 46.22 22.82
C LEU A 772 -14.44 45.26 23.97
N LYS A 773 -13.40 44.43 23.79
CA LYS A 773 -12.95 43.43 24.77
C LYS A 773 -12.38 44.09 26.04
N GLU A 774 -11.63 45.18 25.91
CA GLU A 774 -11.15 45.96 27.05
C GLU A 774 -12.30 46.66 27.80
N LYS A 775 -13.30 47.20 27.09
CA LYS A 775 -14.51 47.78 27.71
C LYS A 775 -15.41 46.76 28.43
N LEU A 776 -15.38 45.50 28.01
CA LEU A 776 -16.04 44.39 28.70
C LEU A 776 -15.28 43.99 29.98
N ASN A 777 -13.96 43.84 29.90
CA ASN A 777 -13.14 43.50 31.07
C ASN A 777 -13.14 44.61 32.15
N ALA A 778 -13.17 45.89 31.75
CA ALA A 778 -13.24 47.02 32.65
C ALA A 778 -14.62 47.22 33.33
N LYS A 779 -15.61 46.36 33.04
CA LYS A 779 -16.94 46.35 33.69
C LYS A 779 -17.15 45.16 34.64
N SER A 780 -16.17 44.27 34.80
CA SER A 780 -16.22 43.09 35.67
C SER A 780 -15.18 43.13 36.81
N ASN A 781 -14.74 44.33 37.21
CA ASN A 781 -13.94 44.62 38.40
C ASN A 781 -14.56 45.79 39.16
#